data_AF-T0KGR5-F1
#
_entry.id   AF-T0KGR5-F1
#
_cell.length_a   1.000
_cell.length_b   1.000
_cell.length_c   1.000
_cell.angle_alpha   90.00
_cell.angle_beta   90.00
_cell.angle_gamma   90.00
#
_symmetry.space_group_name_H-M   'P 1'
#
loop_
_entity.id
_entity.type
_entity.pdbx_description
1 polymer ?
#
loop_
_entity_poly.entity_id
_entity_poly.type
_entity_poly.pdbx_seq_one_letter_code
_entity_poly.pdbx_strand_id
1 'polypeptide(L)'
;MLDTVSEWLHMENPHCRVFSSKTSGDWRAFIDPKIANHGVVIFHETTVDVIHRYPSILKLLVNKKPAHTFWCLGESLRLRPAYPSIRSAHDITEVGAIELTRLFPHGSSILVTPSFLVAEPQRALQLFDWYKKTHAKPSANTKIVAAASLSKFLQGIALDRADQMRSMLAGGSTQDAVERAGLGYDDCMARFETWTAVESFRQSFMESIEADEQLEPIIFAPECIDANDEQSLVNWFGCWSQTRYDQFRKFFVLGTDRRLEARHSIKYEDLPLYSPGTDRDLAAEGEPNPAAQPGDGPSSVDRLLPMGTTRLTSWDPRSITPFLMDLSKRMGTIRTGKPPKIIAKAYGFTVGYYQDVEATADSFRDFYREFKTYKQWLEFPWPFYSKMNPVHAPKHTPELNVPKLFNTYISLFYTPQGQVAEHKWEGRHPWIALYRPEHPTIRPWEGSEIVIWDVSARINFPTESQIPVSRLNHAQQYLIGFVEEHGRLNNPDLPLTRVWLGGEQPPGDILPLDATLDALEAMCMNPDQATMPEEKDLIESGFRPVVLRAQNDAQTHTGSPSDMELDPTEDLFAEEDDPKSKTIFHPPRSPRPIRASRCENLLFKWVKDVARRDSSRSVFSYTFTPTVEWYERQQLAENRNFEHIYVGSWKNIFDWLRIPEETTYKRIQDRKETAEDSRR
;
A
#
# COMPACT_ATOMS: atom_id res chain seq x y z
N MET A 1 14.47 -27.08 15.19
CA MET A 1 15.47 -27.06 14.11
C MET A 1 16.78 -26.36 14.46
N LEU A 2 16.79 -25.13 15.01
CA LEU A 2 18.05 -24.42 15.34
C LEU A 2 18.98 -25.20 16.30
N ASP A 3 18.45 -25.97 17.25
CA ASP A 3 19.26 -26.83 18.11
C ASP A 3 19.98 -27.93 17.32
N THR A 4 19.27 -28.56 16.39
CA THR A 4 19.84 -29.58 15.48
C THR A 4 20.93 -28.99 14.60
N VAL A 5 20.76 -27.76 14.11
CA VAL A 5 21.81 -27.03 13.36
C VAL A 5 23.01 -26.76 14.26
N SER A 6 22.79 -26.34 15.51
CA SER A 6 23.86 -26.13 16.50
C SER A 6 24.64 -27.41 16.78
N GLU A 7 23.96 -28.53 17.00
CA GLU A 7 24.58 -29.84 17.20
C GLU A 7 25.38 -30.27 15.97
N TRP A 8 24.81 -30.13 14.78
CA TRP A 8 25.49 -30.41 13.51
C TRP A 8 26.77 -29.59 13.34
N LEU A 9 26.73 -28.28 13.63
CA LEU A 9 27.91 -27.42 13.56
C LEU A 9 29.03 -27.84 14.53
N HIS A 10 28.68 -28.33 15.72
CA HIS A 10 29.68 -28.84 16.68
C HIS A 10 30.24 -30.21 16.27
N MET A 11 29.43 -31.06 15.64
CA MET A 11 29.92 -32.35 15.11
C MET A 11 30.94 -32.13 13.99
N GLU A 12 30.66 -31.21 13.06
CA GLU A 12 31.55 -30.87 11.94
C GLU A 12 32.80 -30.11 12.41
N ASN A 13 32.67 -29.25 13.42
CA ASN A 13 33.78 -28.51 13.99
C ASN A 13 33.62 -28.37 15.52
N PRO A 14 34.31 -29.21 16.32
CA PRO A 14 34.27 -29.15 17.78
C PRO A 14 34.77 -27.83 18.38
N HIS A 15 35.51 -27.02 17.63
CA HIS A 15 35.99 -25.70 18.05
C HIS A 15 35.04 -24.56 17.62
N CYS A 16 33.94 -24.87 16.94
CA CYS A 16 32.92 -23.90 16.58
C CYS A 16 32.27 -23.35 17.86
N ARG A 17 32.21 -22.02 17.98
CA ARG A 17 31.56 -21.33 19.10
C ARG A 17 30.15 -20.98 18.70
N VAL A 18 29.17 -21.67 19.26
CA VAL A 18 27.75 -21.38 19.01
C VAL A 18 27.16 -20.59 20.17
N PHE A 19 26.48 -19.52 19.82
CA PHE A 19 25.73 -18.66 20.74
C PHE A 19 24.24 -18.86 20.47
N SER A 20 23.43 -19.00 21.52
CA SER A 20 21.99 -19.30 21.39
C SER A 20 21.13 -18.20 22.00
N SER A 21 19.99 -17.91 21.35
CA SER A 21 18.98 -17.01 21.92
C SER A 21 18.35 -17.53 23.21
N LYS A 22 18.50 -18.83 23.52
CA LYS A 22 18.05 -19.44 24.77
C LYS A 22 18.92 -19.08 25.96
N THR A 23 20.18 -18.72 25.72
CA THR A 23 21.15 -18.41 26.78
C THR A 23 21.24 -16.90 26.95
N SER A 24 20.90 -16.42 28.15
CA SER A 24 20.99 -14.99 28.45
C SER A 24 22.44 -14.51 28.36
N GLY A 25 22.68 -13.44 27.60
CA GLY A 25 24.00 -12.83 27.42
C GLY A 25 24.79 -13.32 26.21
N ASP A 26 24.36 -14.40 25.54
CA ASP A 26 25.06 -14.96 24.38
C ASP A 26 25.13 -13.98 23.19
N TRP A 27 24.03 -13.27 22.92
CA TRP A 27 24.03 -12.20 21.92
C TRP A 27 25.07 -11.13 22.23
N ARG A 28 25.15 -10.71 23.51
CA ARG A 28 26.11 -9.71 23.96
C ARG A 28 27.56 -10.20 23.82
N ALA A 29 27.80 -11.48 24.05
CA ALA A 29 29.10 -12.10 23.87
C ALA A 29 29.48 -12.20 22.38
N PHE A 30 28.52 -12.52 21.51
CA PHE A 30 28.74 -12.60 20.06
C PHE A 30 29.09 -11.24 19.44
N ILE A 31 28.44 -10.16 19.88
CA ILE A 31 28.73 -8.81 19.36
C ILE A 31 30.03 -8.20 19.91
N ASP A 32 30.67 -8.81 20.92
CA ASP A 32 31.93 -8.33 21.46
C ASP A 32 33.09 -8.76 20.53
N PRO A 33 33.79 -7.82 19.86
CA PRO A 33 34.88 -8.16 18.96
C PRO A 33 36.05 -8.87 19.67
N LYS A 34 36.20 -8.72 20.99
CA LYS A 34 37.22 -9.46 21.75
C LYS A 34 36.91 -10.96 21.81
N ILE A 35 35.64 -11.32 21.66
CA ILE A 35 35.13 -12.67 21.77
C ILE A 35 34.94 -13.28 20.38
N ALA A 36 34.24 -12.59 19.48
CA ALA A 36 34.00 -13.03 18.12
C ALA A 36 34.30 -11.90 17.12
N ASN A 37 35.36 -12.09 16.32
CA ASN A 37 35.77 -11.12 15.31
C ASN A 37 35.00 -11.26 13.99
N HIS A 38 34.47 -12.45 13.72
CA HIS A 38 33.71 -12.82 12.54
C HIS A 38 32.71 -13.91 12.93
N GLY A 39 31.57 -13.98 12.23
CA GLY A 39 30.55 -14.94 12.61
C GLY A 39 29.35 -14.98 11.68
N VAL A 40 28.57 -16.05 11.83
CA VAL A 40 27.32 -16.27 11.11
C VAL A 40 26.18 -16.11 12.09
N VAL A 41 25.18 -15.30 11.74
CA VAL A 41 23.93 -15.18 12.48
C VAL A 41 22.85 -15.87 11.66
N ILE A 42 22.20 -16.86 12.26
CA ILE A 42 21.10 -17.61 11.65
C ILE A 42 19.83 -17.28 12.43
N PHE A 43 18.89 -16.61 11.77
CA PHE A 43 17.54 -16.37 12.28
C PHE A 43 16.62 -17.49 11.81
N HIS A 44 15.71 -17.91 12.67
CA HIS A 44 14.59 -18.73 12.22
C HIS A 44 13.52 -17.84 11.58
N GLU A 45 12.78 -18.33 10.58
CA GLU A 45 11.78 -17.54 9.86
C GLU A 45 10.73 -16.88 10.78
N THR A 46 10.36 -17.51 11.89
CA THR A 46 9.41 -16.96 12.88
C THR A 46 9.96 -15.76 13.67
N THR A 47 11.26 -15.50 13.58
CA THR A 47 11.94 -14.42 14.33
C THR A 47 12.26 -13.20 13.48
N VAL A 48 11.94 -13.26 12.19
CA VAL A 48 12.22 -12.20 11.20
C VAL A 48 11.62 -10.86 11.61
N ASP A 49 10.36 -10.86 12.04
CA ASP A 49 9.61 -9.65 12.38
C ASP A 49 10.13 -8.95 13.64
N VAL A 50 11.03 -9.58 14.41
CA VAL A 50 11.64 -9.01 15.63
C VAL A 50 13.13 -8.72 15.49
N ILE A 51 13.72 -8.90 14.31
CA ILE A 51 15.14 -8.55 14.05
C ILE A 51 15.42 -7.08 14.40
N HIS A 52 14.46 -6.18 14.15
CA HIS A 52 14.57 -4.76 14.50
C HIS A 52 14.74 -4.48 16.00
N ARG A 53 14.61 -5.49 16.86
CA ARG A 53 14.79 -5.39 18.32
C ARG A 53 16.14 -5.94 18.80
N TYR A 54 16.94 -6.53 17.93
CA TYR A 54 18.23 -7.12 18.34
C TYR A 54 19.22 -6.00 18.68
N PRO A 55 19.62 -5.86 19.96
CA PRO A 55 20.40 -4.70 20.39
C PRO A 55 21.72 -4.60 19.65
N SER A 56 22.08 -3.41 19.18
CA SER A 56 23.36 -3.16 18.51
C SER A 56 23.57 -3.94 17.20
N ILE A 57 22.53 -4.51 16.58
CA ILE A 57 22.66 -5.18 15.27
C ILE A 57 23.22 -4.23 14.21
N LEU A 58 22.85 -2.95 14.24
CA LEU A 58 23.41 -1.92 13.37
C LEU A 58 24.94 -1.92 13.36
N LYS A 59 25.62 -2.12 14.50
CA LYS A 59 27.09 -2.12 14.58
C LYS A 59 27.70 -3.22 13.70
N LEU A 60 27.02 -4.36 13.60
CA LEU A 60 27.43 -5.46 12.72
C LEU A 60 27.17 -5.11 11.24
N LEU A 61 26.09 -4.38 10.95
CA LEU A 61 25.67 -3.96 9.60
C LEU A 61 26.45 -2.77 9.02
N VAL A 62 26.96 -1.85 9.83
CA VAL A 62 27.70 -0.67 9.32
C VAL A 62 29.22 -0.84 9.29
N ASN A 63 29.74 -1.93 9.83
CA ASN A 63 31.18 -2.16 9.90
C ASN A 63 31.85 -2.08 8.50
N LYS A 64 33.00 -1.38 8.42
CA LYS A 64 33.72 -1.10 7.17
C LYS A 64 34.19 -2.37 6.47
N LYS A 65 34.46 -3.44 7.23
CA LYS A 65 34.73 -4.78 6.71
C LYS A 65 33.60 -5.70 7.18
N PRO A 66 32.80 -6.28 6.26
CA PRO A 66 31.72 -7.17 6.63
C PRO A 66 32.32 -8.49 7.16
N ALA A 67 32.47 -8.58 8.48
CA ALA A 67 32.94 -9.79 9.16
C ALA A 67 31.79 -10.74 9.55
N HIS A 68 30.55 -10.28 9.41
CA HIS A 68 29.35 -11.00 9.82
C HIS A 68 28.42 -11.26 8.66
N THR A 69 27.88 -12.47 8.63
CA THR A 69 27.00 -12.98 7.59
C THR A 69 25.67 -13.36 8.22
N PHE A 70 24.55 -12.88 7.67
CA PHE A 70 23.21 -13.11 8.21
C PHE A 70 22.42 -14.02 7.29
N TRP A 71 21.66 -14.94 7.87
CA TRP A 71 20.86 -15.90 7.14
C TRP A 71 19.52 -16.10 7.85
N CYS A 72 18.48 -16.33 7.07
CA CYS A 72 17.18 -16.79 7.52
C CYS A 72 17.06 -18.26 7.16
N LEU A 73 16.78 -19.09 8.15
CA LEU A 73 16.47 -20.49 8.00
C LEU A 73 14.94 -20.63 8.05
N GLY A 74 14.35 -20.98 6.92
CA GLY A 74 12.92 -21.25 6.78
C GLY A 74 12.65 -22.75 6.69
N GLU A 75 11.55 -23.18 7.31
CA GLU A 75 10.98 -24.53 7.20
C GLU A 75 9.82 -24.53 6.18
N SER A 76 9.71 -23.45 5.38
CA SER A 76 8.58 -23.18 4.49
C SER A 76 7.25 -23.28 5.23
N LEU A 77 7.19 -22.76 6.47
CA LEU A 77 5.95 -22.65 7.25
C LEU A 77 4.92 -21.72 6.58
N ARG A 78 5.36 -20.96 5.58
CA ARG A 78 4.56 -20.09 4.73
C ARG A 78 4.62 -20.63 3.29
N LEU A 79 3.49 -20.56 2.57
CA LEU A 79 3.36 -20.94 1.14
C LEU A 79 4.24 -20.12 0.19
N ARG A 80 4.84 -19.02 0.69
CA ARG A 80 5.76 -18.15 -0.04
C ARG A 80 6.92 -17.79 0.89
N PRO A 81 8.12 -17.55 0.33
CA PRO A 81 9.27 -17.16 1.13
C PRO A 81 8.99 -15.84 1.85
N ALA A 82 9.45 -15.72 3.10
CA ALA A 82 9.36 -14.48 3.87
C ALA A 82 10.11 -13.30 3.21
N TYR A 83 10.98 -13.61 2.24
CA TYR A 83 11.87 -12.71 1.52
C TYR A 83 11.88 -13.08 0.02
N PRO A 84 10.96 -12.52 -0.78
CA PRO A 84 10.73 -12.92 -2.16
C PRO A 84 11.65 -12.21 -3.18
N SER A 85 12.70 -11.48 -2.75
CA SER A 85 13.48 -10.67 -3.70
C SER A 85 14.69 -11.40 -4.31
N ILE A 86 15.08 -12.55 -3.75
CA ILE A 86 16.14 -13.43 -4.29
C ILE A 86 15.55 -14.67 -5.00
N ARG A 87 14.29 -15.01 -4.71
CA ARG A 87 13.55 -16.12 -5.31
C ARG A 87 12.25 -15.53 -5.81
N SER A 88 11.98 -15.65 -7.11
CA SER A 88 10.80 -15.08 -7.76
C SER A 88 9.60 -15.13 -6.82
N ALA A 89 8.93 -13.99 -6.59
CA ALA A 89 7.72 -13.90 -5.76
C ALA A 89 6.58 -14.87 -6.20
N HIS A 90 6.79 -15.57 -7.31
CA HIS A 90 5.92 -16.52 -7.98
C HIS A 90 6.33 -17.99 -7.75
N ASP A 91 7.48 -18.27 -7.14
CA ASP A 91 7.92 -19.64 -6.84
C ASP A 91 7.20 -20.13 -5.57
N ILE A 92 6.35 -21.14 -5.73
CA ILE A 92 5.70 -21.83 -4.61
C ILE A 92 6.77 -22.69 -3.93
N THR A 93 7.06 -22.42 -2.67
CA THR A 93 7.95 -23.25 -1.86
C THR A 93 7.20 -24.49 -1.39
N GLU A 94 7.76 -25.68 -1.63
CA GLU A 94 7.17 -26.93 -1.13
C GLU A 94 7.12 -26.90 0.42
N VAL A 95 5.96 -27.18 1.00
CA VAL A 95 5.78 -27.17 2.46
C VAL A 95 6.71 -28.20 3.10
N GLY A 96 7.52 -27.77 4.07
CA GLY A 96 8.55 -28.61 4.71
C GLY A 96 9.91 -28.59 4.01
N ALA A 97 10.08 -27.85 2.91
CA ALA A 97 11.39 -27.59 2.34
C ALA A 97 12.19 -26.66 3.26
N ILE A 98 13.40 -27.08 3.63
CA ILE A 98 14.33 -26.25 4.39
C ILE A 98 15.02 -25.30 3.43
N GLU A 99 14.79 -24.01 3.60
CA GLU A 99 15.39 -22.95 2.80
C GLU A 99 16.33 -22.09 3.64
N LEU A 100 17.47 -21.72 3.04
CA LEU A 100 18.38 -20.75 3.62
C LEU A 100 18.39 -19.50 2.74
N THR A 101 17.90 -18.39 3.28
CA THR A 101 17.83 -17.10 2.59
C THR A 101 18.87 -16.15 3.16
N ARG A 102 19.62 -15.49 2.27
CA ARG A 102 20.63 -14.53 2.68
C ARG A 102 19.97 -13.25 3.19
N LEU A 103 20.33 -12.82 4.40
CA LEU A 103 19.95 -11.51 4.92
C LEU A 103 21.15 -10.56 4.93
N PHE A 104 20.84 -9.28 4.82
CA PHE A 104 21.75 -8.14 4.77
C PHE A 104 22.95 -8.36 3.83
N PRO A 105 22.73 -8.68 2.54
CA PRO A 105 23.80 -9.13 1.64
C PRO A 105 24.83 -8.04 1.34
N HIS A 106 24.37 -6.93 0.75
CA HIS A 106 25.18 -5.75 0.44
C HIS A 106 24.27 -4.54 0.17
N GLY A 107 24.87 -3.40 -0.18
CA GLY A 107 24.10 -2.22 -0.58
C GLY A 107 23.50 -1.41 0.57
N SER A 108 22.88 -0.28 0.22
CA SER A 108 22.30 0.67 1.17
C SER A 108 21.00 1.27 0.68
N SER A 109 20.03 1.48 1.58
CA SER A 109 18.87 2.34 1.33
C SER A 109 18.94 3.58 2.21
N ILE A 110 18.60 4.74 1.64
CA ILE A 110 18.76 6.04 2.30
C ILE A 110 17.44 6.78 2.20
N LEU A 111 16.70 6.84 3.30
CA LEU A 111 15.55 7.72 3.42
C LEU A 111 16.02 9.17 3.56
N VAL A 112 15.56 10.03 2.67
CA VAL A 112 15.81 11.48 2.73
C VAL A 112 14.62 12.16 3.39
N THR A 113 14.87 12.81 4.53
CA THR A 113 13.80 13.47 5.30
C THR A 113 13.49 14.88 4.78
N PRO A 114 12.23 15.35 4.92
CA PRO A 114 11.86 16.70 4.53
C PRO A 114 12.63 17.78 5.31
N SER A 115 12.89 17.59 6.61
CA SER A 115 13.66 18.57 7.39
C SER A 115 15.08 18.74 6.83
N PHE A 116 15.73 17.66 6.40
CA PHE A 116 17.06 17.72 5.80
C PHE A 116 17.05 18.50 4.47
N LEU A 117 16.07 18.23 3.60
CA LEU A 117 15.91 18.94 2.33
C LEU A 117 15.69 20.45 2.53
N VAL A 118 15.01 20.82 3.61
CA VAL A 118 14.77 22.22 3.97
C VAL A 118 16.02 22.90 4.54
N ALA A 119 16.68 22.26 5.51
CA ALA A 119 17.78 22.86 6.28
C ALA A 119 19.13 22.84 5.56
N GLU A 120 19.39 21.85 4.70
CA GLU A 120 20.73 21.56 4.16
C GLU A 120 20.73 21.49 2.62
N PRO A 121 20.35 22.57 1.91
CA PRO A 121 20.12 22.55 0.46
C PRO A 121 21.36 22.17 -0.36
N GLN A 122 22.54 22.66 0.03
CA GLN A 122 23.80 22.32 -0.65
C GLN A 122 24.20 20.85 -0.45
N ARG A 123 23.88 20.27 0.71
CA ARG A 123 24.14 18.85 1.01
C ARG A 123 23.14 17.95 0.32
N ALA A 124 21.89 18.40 0.19
CA ALA A 124 20.89 17.72 -0.64
C ALA A 124 21.37 17.64 -2.09
N LEU A 125 21.82 18.75 -2.68
CA LEU A 125 22.39 18.74 -4.03
C LEU A 125 23.57 17.77 -4.15
N GLN A 126 24.52 17.84 -3.21
CA GLN A 126 25.69 16.94 -3.16
C GLN A 126 25.27 15.46 -3.14
N LEU A 127 24.24 15.11 -2.36
CA LEU A 127 23.69 13.75 -2.31
C LEU A 127 23.13 13.31 -3.66
N PHE A 128 22.26 14.12 -4.27
CA PHE A 128 21.59 13.73 -5.51
C PHE A 128 22.55 13.71 -6.72
N ASP A 129 23.55 14.59 -6.75
CA ASP A 129 24.62 14.56 -7.75
C ASP A 129 25.49 13.30 -7.63
N TRP A 130 25.88 12.95 -6.40
CA TRP A 130 26.57 11.70 -6.13
C TRP A 130 25.72 10.49 -6.50
N TYR A 131 24.42 10.54 -6.18
CA TYR A 131 23.50 9.45 -6.44
C TYR A 131 23.31 9.22 -7.93
N LYS A 132 23.20 10.28 -8.73
CA LYS A 132 23.13 10.20 -10.20
C LYS A 132 24.33 9.45 -10.80
N LYS A 133 25.54 9.71 -10.30
CA LYS A 133 26.77 9.01 -10.71
C LYS A 133 26.83 7.57 -10.19
N THR A 134 26.21 7.30 -9.03
CA THR A 134 26.28 6.01 -8.33
C THR A 134 25.26 5.02 -8.88
N HIS A 135 24.00 5.45 -9.03
CA HIS A 135 22.90 4.64 -9.57
C HIS A 135 23.17 4.16 -11.01
N ALA A 136 23.91 4.95 -11.80
CA ALA A 136 24.31 4.54 -13.15
C ALA A 136 25.28 3.34 -13.19
N LYS A 137 25.86 2.93 -12.06
CA LYS A 137 26.82 1.81 -12.00
C LYS A 137 26.07 0.49 -11.74
N PRO A 138 26.19 -0.53 -12.60
CA PRO A 138 25.49 -1.82 -12.42
C PRO A 138 25.81 -2.54 -11.11
N SER A 139 26.99 -2.30 -10.52
CA SER A 139 27.43 -2.91 -9.27
C SER A 139 26.98 -2.15 -8.01
N ALA A 140 26.39 -0.98 -8.15
CA ALA A 140 25.96 -0.15 -7.03
C ALA A 140 24.53 -0.50 -6.61
N ASN A 141 24.39 -1.37 -5.62
CA ASN A 141 23.09 -1.58 -4.96
C ASN A 141 22.88 -0.46 -3.92
N THR A 142 22.45 0.72 -4.36
CA THR A 142 22.08 1.81 -3.46
C THR A 142 20.82 2.48 -3.94
N LYS A 143 19.87 2.75 -3.03
CA LYS A 143 18.59 3.38 -3.35
C LYS A 143 18.32 4.58 -2.46
N ILE A 144 17.81 5.65 -3.05
CA ILE A 144 17.19 6.75 -2.32
C ILE A 144 15.73 6.39 -2.08
N VAL A 145 15.24 6.64 -0.87
CA VAL A 145 13.85 6.51 -0.47
C VAL A 145 13.33 7.90 -0.06
N ALA A 146 12.12 8.26 -0.49
CA ALA A 146 11.56 9.58 -0.21
C ALA A 146 10.01 9.58 -0.21
N ALA A 147 9.41 10.69 0.22
CA ALA A 147 7.96 10.89 0.14
C ALA A 147 7.46 10.87 -1.32
N ALA A 148 6.23 10.39 -1.55
CA ALA A 148 5.62 10.28 -2.89
C ALA A 148 5.68 11.59 -3.69
N SER A 149 5.42 12.71 -3.01
CA SER A 149 5.38 14.04 -3.58
C SER A 149 6.72 14.78 -3.53
N LEU A 150 7.86 14.07 -3.40
CA LEU A 150 9.21 14.66 -3.29
C LEU A 150 9.47 15.77 -4.32
N SER A 151 9.13 15.54 -5.59
CA SER A 151 9.35 16.53 -6.65
C SER A 151 8.56 17.81 -6.43
N LYS A 152 7.25 17.69 -6.17
CA LYS A 152 6.38 18.83 -5.86
C LYS A 152 6.86 19.57 -4.61
N PHE A 153 7.28 18.83 -3.60
CA PHE A 153 7.83 19.38 -2.35
C PHE A 153 9.11 20.20 -2.60
N LEU A 154 10.07 19.66 -3.35
CA LEU A 154 11.30 20.36 -3.71
C LEU A 154 11.04 21.61 -4.56
N GLN A 155 10.12 21.51 -5.53
CA GLN A 155 9.71 22.64 -6.35
C GLN A 155 9.10 23.76 -5.50
N GLY A 156 8.16 23.42 -4.60
CA GLY A 156 7.53 24.37 -3.69
C GLY A 156 8.56 25.07 -2.80
N ILE A 157 9.47 24.32 -2.16
CA ILE A 157 10.54 24.90 -1.34
C ILE A 157 11.45 25.82 -2.17
N ALA A 158 11.83 25.43 -3.38
CA ALA A 158 12.72 26.23 -4.22
C ALA A 158 12.08 27.59 -4.57
N LEU A 159 10.80 27.59 -4.95
CA LEU A 159 10.03 28.79 -5.28
C LEU A 159 9.83 29.68 -4.05
N ASP A 160 9.31 29.13 -2.96
CA ASP A 160 9.02 29.88 -1.73
C ASP A 160 10.26 30.56 -1.16
N ARG A 161 11.40 29.87 -1.15
CA ARG A 161 12.66 30.41 -0.64
C ARG A 161 13.25 31.48 -1.56
N ALA A 162 13.11 31.32 -2.88
CA ALA A 162 13.53 32.36 -3.83
C ALA A 162 12.69 33.64 -3.68
N ASP A 163 11.38 33.52 -3.47
CA ASP A 163 10.50 34.68 -3.28
C ASP A 163 10.72 35.37 -1.93
N GLN A 164 11.02 34.60 -0.86
CA GLN A 164 11.47 35.16 0.42
C GLN A 164 12.78 35.94 0.28
N MET A 165 13.76 35.39 -0.44
CA MET A 165 15.03 36.07 -0.72
C MET A 165 14.79 37.41 -1.44
N ARG A 166 13.99 37.40 -2.51
CA ARG A 166 13.64 38.62 -3.27
C ARG A 166 12.95 39.65 -2.38
N SER A 167 12.00 39.21 -1.55
CA SER A 167 11.24 40.09 -0.65
C SER A 167 12.13 40.73 0.42
N MET A 168 13.08 39.98 1.00
CA MET A 168 14.02 40.52 1.99
C MET A 168 14.97 41.55 1.37
N LEU A 169 15.49 41.28 0.18
CA LEU A 169 16.36 42.21 -0.55
C LEU A 169 15.60 43.48 -0.97
N ALA A 170 14.37 43.33 -1.48
CA ALA A 170 13.51 44.46 -1.81
C ALA A 170 13.13 45.30 -0.58
N GLY A 171 13.00 44.65 0.59
CA GLY A 171 12.79 45.29 1.89
C GLY A 171 14.03 45.96 2.49
N GLY A 172 15.17 46.00 1.77
CA GLY A 172 16.40 46.67 2.22
C GLY A 172 17.26 45.86 3.19
N SER A 173 17.03 44.54 3.33
CA SER A 173 17.88 43.67 4.14
C SER A 173 19.27 43.56 3.52
N THR A 174 20.32 43.49 4.36
CA THR A 174 21.68 43.26 3.87
C THR A 174 21.87 41.83 3.38
N GLN A 175 22.81 41.64 2.45
CA GLN A 175 23.17 40.31 1.93
C GLN A 175 23.53 39.34 3.07
N ASP A 176 24.31 39.79 4.07
CA ASP A 176 24.67 38.99 5.24
C ASP A 176 23.47 38.57 6.10
N ALA A 177 22.39 39.36 6.11
CA ALA A 177 21.15 38.99 6.83
C ALA A 177 20.36 37.93 6.06
N VAL A 178 20.34 38.01 4.73
CA VAL A 178 19.72 37.02 3.84
C VAL A 178 20.46 35.68 3.90
N GLU A 179 21.79 35.71 3.87
CA GLU A 179 22.62 34.50 3.97
C GLU A 179 22.48 33.80 5.32
N ARG A 180 22.46 34.56 6.43
CA ARG A 180 22.22 33.99 7.78
C ARG A 180 20.83 33.37 7.92
N ALA A 181 19.87 33.72 7.08
CA ALA A 181 18.54 33.12 7.03
C ALA A 181 18.48 31.85 6.15
N GLY A 182 19.60 31.40 5.55
CA GLY A 182 19.63 30.25 4.64
C GLY A 182 18.98 30.54 3.27
N LEU A 183 18.88 31.82 2.92
CA LEU A 183 18.31 32.35 1.69
C LEU A 183 19.39 32.90 0.76
N GLY A 184 20.65 32.50 0.95
CA GLY A 184 21.74 32.89 0.05
C GLY A 184 21.48 32.41 -1.38
N TYR A 185 22.06 33.11 -2.36
CA TYR A 185 21.93 32.75 -3.78
C TYR A 185 22.32 31.29 -4.04
N ASP A 186 23.42 30.84 -3.43
CA ASP A 186 23.94 29.48 -3.60
C ASP A 186 22.98 28.43 -2.99
N ASP A 187 22.30 28.75 -1.88
CA ASP A 187 21.30 27.88 -1.25
C ASP A 187 20.00 27.82 -2.05
N CYS A 188 19.56 28.93 -2.63
CA CYS A 188 18.43 28.96 -3.55
C CYS A 188 18.73 28.17 -4.83
N MET A 189 19.91 28.35 -5.41
CA MET A 189 20.36 27.61 -6.59
C MET A 189 20.42 26.10 -6.30
N ALA A 190 21.00 25.72 -5.16
CA ALA A 190 21.10 24.32 -4.78
C ALA A 190 19.72 23.63 -4.67
N ARG A 191 18.67 24.34 -4.24
CA ARG A 191 17.30 23.80 -4.22
C ARG A 191 16.75 23.53 -5.62
N PHE A 192 16.91 24.47 -6.55
CA PHE A 192 16.49 24.28 -7.95
C PHE A 192 17.28 23.18 -8.65
N GLU A 193 18.60 23.11 -8.43
CA GLU A 193 19.44 22.05 -9.00
C GLU A 193 19.10 20.68 -8.41
N THR A 194 18.79 20.61 -7.11
CA THR A 194 18.31 19.38 -6.46
C THR A 194 17.00 18.91 -7.07
N TRP A 195 16.02 19.81 -7.23
CA TRP A 195 14.76 19.51 -7.89
C TRP A 195 14.97 18.99 -9.32
N THR A 196 15.82 19.65 -10.10
CA THR A 196 16.17 19.24 -11.47
C THR A 196 16.84 17.87 -11.51
N ALA A 197 17.71 17.57 -10.54
CA ALA A 197 18.36 16.27 -10.42
C ALA A 197 17.32 15.17 -10.14
N VAL A 198 16.37 15.41 -9.23
CA VAL A 198 15.28 14.47 -8.93
C VAL A 198 14.38 14.23 -10.15
N GLU A 199 14.00 15.27 -10.88
CA GLU A 199 13.20 15.13 -12.10
C GLU A 199 13.89 14.29 -13.17
N SER A 200 15.21 14.37 -13.26
CA SER A 200 15.96 13.55 -14.23
C SER A 200 15.85 12.05 -14.00
N PHE A 201 15.49 11.60 -12.78
CA PHE A 201 15.24 10.19 -12.49
C PHE A 201 13.83 9.74 -12.89
N ARG A 202 12.84 10.64 -12.94
CA ARG A 202 11.45 10.31 -13.35
C ARG A 202 11.36 9.92 -14.83
N GLN A 203 12.18 10.52 -15.68
CA GLN A 203 12.13 10.25 -17.12
C GLN A 203 12.52 8.82 -17.48
N SER A 204 13.43 8.19 -16.71
CA SER A 204 13.82 6.79 -16.89
C SER A 204 12.77 5.78 -16.42
N PHE A 205 11.82 6.18 -15.57
CA PHE A 205 10.75 5.33 -15.05
C PHE A 205 9.66 5.03 -16.10
N MET A 206 9.33 6.02 -16.95
CA MET A 206 8.29 5.90 -17.98
C MET A 206 8.66 4.96 -19.15
N GLU A 207 9.94 4.59 -19.28
CA GLU A 207 10.44 3.74 -20.37
C GLU A 207 10.51 2.25 -19.99
N SER A 208 10.22 1.88 -18.74
CA SER A 208 10.27 0.49 -18.27
C SER A 208 8.92 -0.22 -18.48
N ILE A 209 8.96 -1.43 -19.07
CA ILE A 209 7.78 -2.22 -19.46
C ILE A 209 7.24 -3.07 -18.27
N GLU A 210 7.99 -3.15 -17.16
CA GLU A 210 7.63 -3.93 -15.97
C GLU A 210 7.83 -3.09 -14.70
N ALA A 211 6.81 -3.03 -13.84
CA ALA A 211 6.87 -2.36 -12.54
C ALA A 211 7.63 -3.23 -11.52
N ASP A 212 8.96 -3.20 -11.58
CA ASP A 212 9.82 -3.79 -10.56
C ASP A 212 10.44 -2.67 -9.70
N GLU A 213 10.13 -2.68 -8.40
CA GLU A 213 10.68 -1.75 -7.39
C GLU A 213 12.23 -1.76 -7.40
N GLN A 214 12.87 -2.86 -7.83
CA GLN A 214 14.32 -2.94 -7.98
C GLN A 214 14.87 -2.07 -9.12
N LEU A 215 14.06 -1.83 -10.17
CA LEU A 215 14.44 -1.03 -11.33
C LEU A 215 14.23 0.48 -11.08
N GLU A 216 13.44 0.85 -10.08
CA GLU A 216 13.15 2.26 -9.78
C GLU A 216 14.38 3.00 -9.22
N PRO A 217 14.79 4.15 -9.79
CA PRO A 217 15.90 4.91 -9.25
C PRO A 217 15.64 5.50 -7.88
N ILE A 218 14.40 5.84 -7.55
CA ILE A 218 14.01 6.36 -6.24
C ILE A 218 12.78 5.58 -5.82
N ILE A 219 12.79 5.07 -4.59
CA ILE A 219 11.66 4.36 -4.00
C ILE A 219 10.78 5.39 -3.30
N PHE A 220 9.53 5.47 -3.72
CA PHE A 220 8.57 6.43 -3.16
C PHE A 220 7.71 5.78 -2.07
N ALA A 221 7.52 6.53 -0.97
CA ALA A 221 6.54 6.18 0.04
C ALA A 221 5.10 6.30 -0.50
N PRO A 222 4.10 5.69 0.14
CA PRO A 222 2.70 5.84 -0.22
C PRO A 222 2.24 7.31 -0.23
N GLU A 223 1.30 7.64 -1.13
CA GLU A 223 0.74 9.00 -1.25
C GLU A 223 -0.11 9.45 -0.04
N CYS A 224 -0.56 8.48 0.77
CA CYS A 224 -1.26 8.72 2.02
C CYS A 224 -0.36 9.33 3.11
N ILE A 225 0.97 9.33 2.95
CA ILE A 225 1.91 10.03 3.83
C ILE A 225 2.17 11.43 3.29
N ASP A 226 1.89 12.46 4.10
CA ASP A 226 2.24 13.84 3.73
C ASP A 226 3.77 14.02 3.67
N ALA A 227 4.27 14.80 2.70
CA ALA A 227 5.71 15.03 2.57
C ALA A 227 6.32 15.76 3.77
N ASN A 228 5.52 16.55 4.50
CA ASN A 228 5.95 17.20 5.73
C ASN A 228 5.89 16.26 6.95
N ASP A 229 5.23 15.11 6.84
CA ASP A 229 5.08 14.15 7.94
C ASP A 229 6.32 13.26 8.05
N GLU A 230 7.42 13.86 8.53
CA GLU A 230 8.69 13.18 8.70
C GLU A 230 8.59 11.94 9.59
N GLN A 231 7.78 11.99 10.65
CA GLN A 231 7.67 10.89 11.60
C GLN A 231 6.96 9.69 10.98
N SER A 232 5.84 9.91 10.28
CA SER A 232 5.17 8.84 9.54
C SER A 232 6.05 8.27 8.44
N LEU A 233 6.78 9.12 7.72
CA LEU A 233 7.72 8.69 6.69
C LEU A 233 8.85 7.81 7.26
N VAL A 234 9.44 8.19 8.40
CA VAL A 234 10.47 7.40 9.08
C VAL A 234 9.91 6.08 9.63
N ASN A 235 8.70 6.08 10.17
CA ASN A 235 8.04 4.87 10.68
C ASN A 235 7.69 3.88 9.57
N TRP A 236 7.12 4.39 8.47
CA TRP A 236 6.87 3.61 7.27
C TRP A 236 8.16 3.01 6.72
N PHE A 237 9.23 3.80 6.58
CA PHE A 237 10.54 3.31 6.12
C PHE A 237 11.08 2.22 7.06
N GLY A 238 10.87 2.39 8.37
CA GLY A 238 11.11 1.40 9.40
C GLY A 238 10.46 0.06 9.08
N CYS A 239 9.15 0.03 8.85
CA CYS A 239 8.41 -1.18 8.48
C CYS A 239 8.84 -1.73 7.10
N TRP A 240 8.93 -0.85 6.09
CA TRP A 240 9.35 -1.17 4.74
C TRP A 240 10.71 -1.89 4.72
N SER A 241 11.69 -1.39 5.48
CA SER A 241 13.04 -1.95 5.54
C SER A 241 13.09 -3.40 6.05
N GLN A 242 12.15 -3.79 6.93
CA GLN A 242 12.12 -5.14 7.50
C GLN A 242 11.82 -6.20 6.45
N THR A 243 11.03 -5.86 5.44
CA THR A 243 10.69 -6.79 4.36
C THR A 243 11.73 -6.78 3.23
N ARG A 244 12.83 -6.01 3.38
CA ARG A 244 13.93 -5.88 2.41
C ARG A 244 15.30 -6.23 3.00
N TYR A 245 15.35 -6.98 4.11
CA TYR A 245 16.63 -7.45 4.66
C TYR A 245 17.40 -8.32 3.66
N ASP A 246 16.73 -9.03 2.77
CA ASP A 246 17.34 -9.79 1.68
C ASP A 246 17.88 -8.91 0.53
N GLN A 247 17.55 -7.62 0.49
CA GLN A 247 17.99 -6.70 -0.58
C GLN A 247 19.13 -5.79 -0.14
N PHE A 248 19.05 -5.22 1.06
CA PHE A 248 19.99 -4.19 1.52
C PHE A 248 20.68 -4.60 2.82
N ARG A 249 21.97 -4.23 2.92
CA ARG A 249 22.75 -4.43 4.14
C ARG A 249 22.62 -3.27 5.12
N LYS A 250 22.44 -2.05 4.62
CA LYS A 250 22.48 -0.83 5.42
C LYS A 250 21.24 0.01 5.17
N PHE A 251 20.64 0.52 6.24
CA PHE A 251 19.45 1.37 6.19
C PHE A 251 19.75 2.68 6.91
N PHE A 252 19.57 3.80 6.21
CA PHE A 252 19.89 5.13 6.69
C PHE A 252 18.66 6.03 6.67
N VAL A 253 18.44 6.78 7.73
CA VAL A 253 17.55 7.95 7.75
C VAL A 253 18.44 9.18 7.81
N LEU A 254 18.46 9.92 6.70
CA LEU A 254 19.20 11.15 6.55
C LEU A 254 18.38 12.30 7.12
N GLY A 255 18.69 12.66 8.35
CA GLY A 255 17.98 13.64 9.15
C GLY A 255 18.73 14.94 9.40
N THR A 256 18.07 15.84 10.12
CA THR A 256 18.65 17.08 10.63
C THR A 256 19.30 16.92 12.00
N ASP A 257 20.41 17.64 12.20
CA ASP A 257 21.12 17.70 13.49
C ASP A 257 20.46 18.73 14.44
N ARG A 258 20.67 18.58 15.74
CA ARG A 258 20.03 19.35 16.83
C ARG A 258 20.23 20.87 16.81
N ARG A 259 21.06 21.39 15.90
CA ARG A 259 21.46 22.81 15.81
C ARG A 259 20.83 23.55 14.64
N LEU A 260 20.13 22.86 13.76
CA LEU A 260 19.58 23.43 12.54
C LEU A 260 18.07 23.57 12.67
N GLU A 261 17.58 24.79 12.45
CA GLU A 261 16.15 25.04 12.34
C GLU A 261 15.70 24.82 10.89
N ALA A 262 14.96 23.74 10.65
CA ALA A 262 14.26 23.53 9.39
C ALA A 262 12.89 24.19 9.48
N ARG A 263 12.76 25.43 9.01
CA ARG A 263 11.47 26.11 8.88
C ARG A 263 10.90 25.91 7.47
N HIS A 264 9.61 25.68 7.34
CA HIS A 264 8.92 25.56 6.06
C HIS A 264 7.59 26.33 6.11
N SER A 265 7.19 26.86 4.96
CA SER A 265 5.92 27.56 4.80
C SER A 265 4.92 26.60 4.16
N ILE A 266 3.78 26.39 4.79
CA ILE A 266 2.71 25.53 4.31
C ILE A 266 1.49 26.41 4.05
N LYS A 267 0.96 26.37 2.83
CA LYS A 267 -0.26 27.11 2.49
C LYS A 267 -1.48 26.42 3.09
N TYR A 268 -2.55 27.16 3.32
CA TYR A 268 -3.80 26.59 3.84
C TYR A 268 -4.32 25.44 2.96
N GLU A 269 -4.29 25.62 1.63
CA GLU A 269 -4.70 24.62 0.64
C GLU A 269 -3.84 23.34 0.63
N ASP A 270 -2.63 23.41 1.20
CA ASP A 270 -1.67 22.32 1.29
C ASP A 270 -1.64 21.69 2.69
N LEU A 271 -2.51 22.11 3.62
CA LEU A 271 -2.60 21.50 4.94
C LEU A 271 -3.10 20.04 4.81
N PRO A 272 -2.43 19.07 5.46
CA PRO A 272 -2.85 17.69 5.38
C PRO A 272 -4.17 17.49 6.14
N LEU A 273 -5.13 16.84 5.47
CA LEU A 273 -6.40 16.44 6.05
C LEU A 273 -6.23 15.10 6.73
N TYR A 274 -6.59 14.98 8.01
CA TYR A 274 -6.49 13.72 8.75
C TYR A 274 -7.88 13.21 9.11
N SER A 275 -8.11 11.92 8.98
CA SER A 275 -9.37 11.30 9.39
C SER A 275 -9.48 11.25 10.93
N PRO A 276 -10.70 11.23 11.48
CA PRO A 276 -10.90 11.05 12.90
C PRO A 276 -10.25 9.75 13.43
N GLY A 277 -9.50 9.84 14.52
CA GLY A 277 -8.89 8.67 15.18
C GLY A 277 -7.56 8.19 14.61
N THR A 278 -7.02 8.82 13.55
CA THR A 278 -5.70 8.49 12.98
C THR A 278 -4.54 8.63 13.99
N ASP A 279 -4.73 9.41 15.07
CA ASP A 279 -3.78 9.57 16.17
C ASP A 279 -3.76 8.42 17.18
N ARG A 280 -4.70 7.46 17.10
CA ARG A 280 -4.75 6.32 18.01
C ARG A 280 -3.63 5.32 17.75
N ASP A 281 -2.62 5.37 18.60
CA ASP A 281 -1.53 4.40 18.65
C ASP A 281 -1.94 3.15 19.43
N LEU A 282 -2.66 2.23 18.76
CA LEU A 282 -3.08 0.94 19.33
C LEU A 282 -1.88 0.09 19.83
N ALA A 283 -0.68 0.37 19.34
CA ALA A 283 0.55 -0.29 19.75
C ALA A 283 1.14 0.25 21.07
N ALA A 284 0.65 1.39 21.56
CA ALA A 284 0.97 1.99 22.85
C ALA A 284 -0.07 1.72 23.94
N GLU A 285 -1.30 1.36 23.57
CA GLU A 285 -2.34 0.95 24.50
C GLU A 285 -2.03 -0.47 24.99
N GLY A 286 -1.68 -0.62 26.28
CA GLY A 286 -1.47 -1.94 26.87
C GLY A 286 -2.72 -2.81 26.75
N GLU A 287 -2.55 -4.13 26.62
CA GLU A 287 -3.71 -5.03 26.61
C GLU A 287 -4.60 -4.78 27.84
N PRO A 288 -5.94 -4.77 27.68
CA PRO A 288 -6.83 -4.75 28.82
C PRO A 288 -6.54 -5.99 29.65
N ASN A 289 -6.10 -5.78 30.89
CA ASN A 289 -5.81 -6.82 31.86
C ASN A 289 -7.04 -7.75 31.98
N PRO A 290 -6.95 -9.05 31.62
CA PRO A 290 -8.11 -9.95 31.61
C PRO A 290 -8.67 -10.24 33.02
N ALA A 291 -8.05 -9.69 34.08
CA ALA A 291 -8.38 -9.93 35.48
C ALA A 291 -9.32 -8.89 36.11
N ALA A 292 -9.85 -7.92 35.37
CA ALA A 292 -10.70 -6.87 35.93
C ALA A 292 -12.04 -6.71 35.18
N GLN A 293 -12.85 -7.77 35.15
CA GLN A 293 -14.31 -7.63 35.04
C GLN A 293 -14.99 -8.47 36.12
N PRO A 294 -15.84 -7.87 36.98
CA PRO A 294 -16.70 -8.61 37.87
C PRO A 294 -17.98 -9.06 37.14
N GLY A 295 -18.18 -10.39 37.12
CA GLY A 295 -19.43 -11.17 37.03
C GLY A 295 -20.63 -10.67 36.22
N ASP A 296 -20.98 -11.37 35.14
CA ASP A 296 -22.02 -12.43 35.16
C ASP A 296 -22.46 -12.78 33.72
N GLY A 297 -22.28 -14.05 33.33
CA GLY A 297 -22.78 -14.63 32.07
C GLY A 297 -22.07 -15.94 31.72
N PRO A 298 -22.79 -17.01 31.33
CA PRO A 298 -22.25 -18.36 31.35
C PRO A 298 -21.15 -18.56 30.31
N SER A 299 -20.12 -19.32 30.69
CA SER A 299 -19.01 -19.70 29.83
C SER A 299 -19.51 -20.33 28.53
N SER A 300 -19.28 -19.65 27.41
CA SER A 300 -19.33 -20.25 26.09
C SER A 300 -18.07 -21.08 25.89
N VAL A 301 -18.18 -22.34 26.29
CA VAL A 301 -17.29 -23.45 25.95
C VAL A 301 -17.11 -23.50 24.43
N ASP A 302 -15.89 -23.80 23.97
CA ASP A 302 -15.49 -24.19 22.61
C ASP A 302 -16.65 -24.40 21.62
N ARG A 303 -16.87 -23.41 20.74
CA ARG A 303 -17.52 -23.69 19.44
C ARG A 303 -16.43 -24.05 18.43
N LEU A 304 -15.88 -25.25 18.59
CA LEU A 304 -15.45 -26.01 17.42
C LEU A 304 -16.71 -26.23 16.57
N LEU A 305 -16.84 -25.48 15.48
CA LEU A 305 -17.83 -25.79 14.45
C LEU A 305 -17.56 -27.22 13.96
N PRO A 306 -18.59 -28.05 13.72
CA PRO A 306 -18.40 -29.39 13.20
C PRO A 306 -17.65 -29.29 11.86
N MET A 307 -16.56 -30.04 11.72
CA MET A 307 -15.90 -30.30 10.45
C MET A 307 -16.88 -31.00 9.51
N GLY A 308 -17.71 -30.22 8.82
CA GLY A 308 -18.28 -30.60 7.54
C GLY A 308 -17.16 -30.72 6.52
N THR A 309 -17.30 -31.61 5.55
CA THR A 309 -16.33 -31.81 4.47
C THR A 309 -16.26 -30.57 3.58
N THR A 310 -15.40 -29.62 3.93
CA THR A 310 -15.13 -28.41 3.15
C THR A 310 -14.45 -28.77 1.83
N ARG A 311 -14.94 -28.20 0.72
CA ARG A 311 -14.38 -28.41 -0.64
C ARG A 311 -13.01 -27.73 -0.80
N LEU A 312 -12.78 -26.66 -0.04
CA LEU A 312 -11.52 -25.92 0.03
C LEU A 312 -10.79 -26.19 1.35
N THR A 313 -9.47 -26.25 1.29
CA THR A 313 -8.58 -26.37 2.47
C THR A 313 -8.42 -25.06 3.24
N SER A 314 -8.79 -23.93 2.63
CA SER A 314 -8.81 -22.60 3.26
C SER A 314 -9.75 -21.64 2.53
N TRP A 315 -10.20 -20.59 3.22
CA TRP A 315 -11.13 -19.56 2.69
C TRP A 315 -10.38 -18.36 2.09
N ASP A 316 -9.11 -18.54 1.78
CA ASP A 316 -8.20 -17.57 1.18
C ASP A 316 -8.46 -17.41 -0.33
N PRO A 317 -8.49 -16.19 -0.91
CA PRO A 317 -8.46 -15.99 -2.37
C PRO A 317 -7.34 -16.76 -3.08
N ARG A 318 -6.18 -17.04 -2.44
CA ARG A 318 -5.13 -17.91 -3.00
C ARG A 318 -5.54 -19.38 -3.13
N SER A 319 -6.43 -19.88 -2.27
CA SER A 319 -7.01 -21.22 -2.37
C SER A 319 -8.16 -21.29 -3.38
N ILE A 320 -8.87 -20.17 -3.58
CA ILE A 320 -9.99 -20.07 -4.53
C ILE A 320 -9.50 -19.83 -5.97
N THR A 321 -8.40 -19.09 -6.16
CA THR A 321 -7.88 -18.70 -7.49
C THR A 321 -7.59 -19.90 -8.40
N PRO A 322 -6.93 -20.99 -7.97
CA PRO A 322 -6.73 -22.17 -8.80
C PRO A 322 -8.03 -22.79 -9.30
N PHE A 323 -9.07 -22.83 -8.45
CA PHE A 323 -10.40 -23.29 -8.84
C PHE A 323 -11.03 -22.39 -9.90
N LEU A 324 -10.96 -21.06 -9.73
CA LEU A 324 -11.50 -20.10 -10.71
C LEU A 324 -10.76 -20.15 -12.05
N MET A 325 -9.42 -20.31 -12.02
CA MET A 325 -8.61 -20.45 -13.23
C MET A 325 -8.89 -21.77 -13.96
N ASP A 326 -9.02 -22.88 -13.22
CA ASP A 326 -9.42 -24.16 -13.80
C ASP A 326 -10.82 -24.09 -14.40
N LEU A 327 -11.79 -23.47 -13.70
CA LEU A 327 -13.14 -23.27 -14.18
C LEU A 327 -13.17 -22.44 -15.48
N SER A 328 -12.40 -21.34 -15.53
CA SER A 328 -12.25 -20.52 -16.74
C SER A 328 -11.61 -21.31 -17.88
N LYS A 329 -10.64 -22.20 -17.60
CA LYS A 329 -9.97 -23.03 -18.60
C LYS A 329 -10.92 -24.09 -19.16
N ARG A 330 -11.69 -24.76 -18.28
CA ARG A 330 -12.69 -25.77 -18.64
C ARG A 330 -13.78 -25.20 -19.56
N MET A 331 -14.23 -23.97 -19.34
CA MET A 331 -15.15 -23.29 -20.26
C MET A 331 -14.57 -23.09 -21.67
N GLY A 332 -13.27 -22.81 -21.79
CA GLY A 332 -12.60 -22.62 -23.09
C GLY A 332 -12.48 -23.90 -23.93
N THR A 333 -12.56 -25.07 -23.30
CA THR A 333 -12.46 -26.40 -23.93
C THR A 333 -13.79 -27.00 -24.39
N ILE A 334 -14.93 -26.37 -24.07
CA ILE A 334 -16.26 -26.85 -24.50
C ILE A 334 -16.39 -26.66 -26.02
N ARG A 335 -16.05 -27.71 -26.79
CA ARG A 335 -16.27 -27.77 -28.24
C ARG A 335 -17.70 -28.22 -28.52
N THR A 336 -18.64 -27.28 -28.55
CA THR A 336 -19.96 -27.55 -29.13
C THR A 336 -19.87 -27.39 -30.65
N GLY A 337 -20.40 -28.36 -31.40
CA GLY A 337 -20.38 -28.39 -32.87
C GLY A 337 -21.24 -27.32 -33.56
N LYS A 338 -21.84 -26.40 -32.80
CA LYS A 338 -22.54 -25.20 -33.29
C LYS A 338 -22.09 -24.01 -32.43
N PRO A 339 -21.88 -22.81 -33.00
CA PRO A 339 -21.53 -21.64 -32.21
C PRO A 339 -22.68 -21.33 -31.23
N PRO A 340 -22.44 -21.33 -29.91
CA PRO A 340 -23.48 -21.03 -28.94
C PRO A 340 -23.89 -19.55 -29.08
N LYS A 341 -25.18 -19.27 -28.87
CA LYS A 341 -25.71 -17.88 -28.93
C LYS A 341 -25.19 -17.03 -27.77
N ILE A 342 -24.85 -17.67 -26.66
CA ILE A 342 -24.23 -17.06 -25.49
C ILE A 342 -22.81 -17.61 -25.36
N ILE A 343 -21.84 -16.72 -25.31
CA ILE A 343 -20.44 -17.07 -25.12
C ILE A 343 -20.04 -16.43 -23.79
N ALA A 344 -19.96 -17.25 -22.75
CA ALA A 344 -19.62 -16.82 -21.40
C ALA A 344 -18.11 -16.92 -21.14
N LYS A 345 -17.59 -16.00 -20.31
CA LYS A 345 -16.21 -16.04 -19.80
C LYS A 345 -16.23 -15.81 -18.30
N ALA A 346 -15.45 -16.60 -17.56
CA ALA A 346 -15.31 -16.46 -16.12
C ALA A 346 -14.09 -15.60 -15.83
N TYR A 347 -14.18 -14.78 -14.79
CA TYR A 347 -13.00 -14.12 -14.24
C TYR A 347 -12.24 -15.08 -13.35
N GLY A 348 -10.96 -15.26 -13.64
CA GLY A 348 -10.09 -16.21 -12.93
C GLY A 348 -9.63 -15.77 -11.55
N PHE A 349 -10.16 -14.66 -11.02
CA PHE A 349 -9.74 -14.07 -9.75
C PHE A 349 -10.94 -13.66 -8.90
N THR A 350 -10.79 -13.74 -7.58
CA THR A 350 -11.83 -13.32 -6.64
C THR A 350 -11.85 -11.80 -6.52
N VAL A 351 -13.02 -11.20 -6.69
CA VAL A 351 -13.22 -9.75 -6.54
C VAL A 351 -13.60 -9.47 -5.09
N GLY A 352 -12.85 -8.64 -4.39
CA GLY A 352 -13.07 -8.39 -2.95
C GLY A 352 -12.96 -6.94 -2.54
N TYR A 353 -12.51 -6.06 -3.45
CA TYR A 353 -12.38 -4.62 -3.21
C TYR A 353 -13.41 -3.86 -4.03
N TYR A 354 -14.35 -3.25 -3.31
CA TYR A 354 -15.38 -2.39 -3.88
C TYR A 354 -15.26 -0.94 -3.42
N GLN A 355 -14.37 -0.61 -2.49
CA GLN A 355 -14.07 0.75 -1.99
C GLN A 355 -12.54 0.97 -2.06
N ASP A 356 -12.02 1.97 -1.36
CA ASP A 356 -10.58 2.18 -1.18
C ASP A 356 -9.88 0.87 -0.79
N VAL A 357 -8.98 0.44 -1.67
CA VAL A 357 -8.21 -0.79 -1.55
C VAL A 357 -7.32 -0.72 -0.33
N GLU A 358 -6.82 0.46 0.04
CA GLU A 358 -5.83 0.62 1.10
C GLU A 358 -6.50 0.45 2.48
N ALA A 359 -7.59 1.16 2.74
CA ALA A 359 -8.35 1.03 3.98
C ALA A 359 -9.01 -0.37 4.15
N THR A 360 -9.52 -0.94 3.05
CA THR A 360 -10.26 -2.21 3.10
C THR A 360 -9.34 -3.43 3.17
N ALA A 361 -8.17 -3.39 2.53
CA ALA A 361 -7.19 -4.49 2.59
C ALA A 361 -6.64 -4.67 4.01
N ASP A 362 -6.30 -3.58 4.69
CA ASP A 362 -5.70 -3.64 6.03
C ASP A 362 -6.72 -4.03 7.10
N SER A 363 -7.94 -3.49 7.03
CA SER A 363 -9.05 -3.82 7.96
C SER A 363 -9.48 -5.28 7.89
N PHE A 364 -9.24 -5.94 6.76
CA PHE A 364 -9.51 -7.35 6.54
C PHE A 364 -8.21 -8.16 6.31
N ARG A 365 -7.06 -7.67 6.82
CA ARG A 365 -5.76 -8.37 6.85
C ARG A 365 -5.32 -9.00 5.52
N ASP A 366 -5.73 -8.45 4.38
CA ASP A 366 -5.23 -8.80 3.04
C ASP A 366 -4.05 -7.89 2.67
N PHE A 367 -2.99 -7.94 3.47
CA PHE A 367 -1.76 -7.14 3.29
C PHE A 367 -1.06 -7.38 1.94
N TYR A 368 -1.43 -8.46 1.24
CA TYR A 368 -0.86 -8.82 -0.06
C TYR A 368 -1.78 -8.44 -1.23
N ARG A 369 -2.91 -7.78 -0.98
CA ARG A 369 -3.89 -7.32 -1.97
C ARG A 369 -4.27 -8.43 -2.96
N GLU A 370 -4.55 -9.61 -2.43
CA GLU A 370 -4.86 -10.82 -3.19
C GLU A 370 -6.21 -10.73 -3.91
N PHE A 371 -7.17 -9.99 -3.34
CA PHE A 371 -8.44 -9.72 -3.98
C PHE A 371 -8.31 -8.70 -5.13
N LYS A 372 -9.17 -8.82 -6.15
CA LYS A 372 -9.26 -7.86 -7.24
C LYS A 372 -10.28 -6.76 -6.96
N THR A 373 -10.06 -5.61 -7.57
CA THR A 373 -10.96 -4.46 -7.49
C THR A 373 -12.06 -4.52 -8.54
N TYR A 374 -13.12 -3.75 -8.33
CA TYR A 374 -14.18 -3.60 -9.34
C TYR A 374 -13.65 -3.00 -10.64
N LYS A 375 -12.67 -2.08 -10.53
CA LYS A 375 -11.96 -1.53 -11.68
C LYS A 375 -11.22 -2.62 -12.46
N GLN A 376 -10.42 -3.44 -11.79
CA GLN A 376 -9.67 -4.54 -12.44
C GLN A 376 -10.59 -5.60 -13.03
N TRP A 377 -11.74 -5.85 -12.38
CA TRP A 377 -12.78 -6.73 -12.89
C TRP A 377 -13.43 -6.15 -14.16
N LEU A 378 -13.77 -4.85 -14.16
CA LEU A 378 -14.42 -4.19 -15.29
C LEU A 378 -13.45 -3.95 -16.46
N GLU A 379 -12.16 -3.72 -16.22
CA GLU A 379 -11.11 -3.57 -17.26
C GLU A 379 -10.72 -4.90 -17.93
N PHE A 380 -11.00 -6.04 -17.30
CA PHE A 380 -10.69 -7.35 -17.86
C PHE A 380 -11.51 -7.72 -19.12
N PRO A 381 -12.83 -7.49 -19.19
CA PRO A 381 -13.60 -7.80 -20.39
C PRO A 381 -13.29 -6.85 -21.55
N TRP A 382 -13.07 -7.43 -22.74
CA TRP A 382 -13.08 -6.68 -24.00
C TRP A 382 -14.51 -6.19 -24.29
N PRO A 383 -14.69 -5.10 -25.07
CA PRO A 383 -16.01 -4.63 -25.49
C PRO A 383 -16.88 -5.75 -26.08
N PHE A 384 -18.18 -5.77 -25.75
CA PHE A 384 -19.13 -6.72 -26.33
C PHE A 384 -19.22 -6.56 -27.86
N TYR A 385 -18.90 -5.37 -28.38
CA TYR A 385 -18.78 -5.05 -29.80
C TYR A 385 -17.32 -4.84 -30.23
N SER A 386 -16.84 -5.64 -31.20
CA SER A 386 -15.67 -5.30 -32.01
C SER A 386 -16.13 -4.75 -33.37
N LYS A 387 -16.51 -3.48 -33.44
CA LYS A 387 -16.58 -2.75 -34.71
C LYS A 387 -15.37 -1.82 -34.80
N MET A 388 -14.27 -2.45 -35.17
CA MET A 388 -12.92 -1.89 -35.35
C MET A 388 -12.11 -1.70 -34.06
N ASN A 389 -10.88 -2.22 -34.07
CA ASN A 389 -9.76 -1.39 -33.62
C ASN A 389 -9.11 -0.83 -34.92
N PRO A 390 -9.54 0.34 -35.44
CA PRO A 390 -9.06 0.89 -36.71
C PRO A 390 -8.04 2.01 -36.51
N VAL A 391 -7.77 2.43 -35.28
CA VAL A 391 -6.83 3.52 -35.00
C VAL A 391 -5.39 2.99 -34.97
N HIS A 392 -5.18 1.67 -34.78
CA HIS A 392 -3.83 1.07 -34.70
C HIS A 392 -3.67 -0.29 -35.41
N ALA A 393 -4.39 -0.58 -36.50
CA ALA A 393 -4.09 -1.73 -37.34
C ALA A 393 -3.28 -1.31 -38.60
N PRO A 394 -1.95 -1.47 -38.64
CA PRO A 394 -1.21 -1.43 -39.89
C PRO A 394 -1.74 -2.54 -40.81
N LYS A 395 -1.99 -2.19 -42.08
CA LYS A 395 -2.61 -3.07 -43.08
C LYS A 395 -1.82 -4.35 -43.47
N HIS A 396 -0.72 -4.69 -42.79
CA HIS A 396 0.04 -5.89 -43.09
C HIS A 396 0.69 -6.49 -41.82
N THR A 397 -0.05 -7.35 -41.12
CA THR A 397 0.55 -8.38 -40.25
C THR A 397 -0.25 -9.67 -40.40
N PRO A 398 0.39 -10.80 -40.71
CA PRO A 398 -0.28 -12.10 -40.81
C PRO A 398 -0.68 -12.59 -39.41
N GLU A 399 -1.92 -13.08 -39.31
CA GLU A 399 -2.40 -14.02 -38.28
C GLU A 399 -1.92 -13.77 -36.83
N LEU A 400 -2.22 -12.59 -36.27
CA LEU A 400 -2.35 -12.50 -34.81
C LEU A 400 -3.71 -13.06 -34.41
N ASN A 401 -3.72 -14.08 -33.55
CA ASN A 401 -4.89 -14.66 -32.90
C ASN A 401 -5.88 -13.59 -32.42
N VAL A 402 -6.95 -13.35 -33.19
CA VAL A 402 -8.05 -12.49 -32.77
C VAL A 402 -8.78 -13.24 -31.64
N PRO A 403 -8.90 -12.68 -30.41
CA PRO A 403 -9.59 -13.34 -29.32
C PRO A 403 -11.06 -13.62 -29.67
N LYS A 404 -11.57 -14.80 -29.31
CA LYS A 404 -12.97 -15.18 -29.48
C LYS A 404 -13.88 -14.21 -28.70
N LEU A 405 -14.83 -13.59 -29.39
CA LEU A 405 -15.82 -12.65 -28.82
C LEU A 405 -16.71 -13.36 -27.79
N PHE A 406 -16.80 -12.85 -26.56
CA PHE A 406 -17.74 -13.30 -25.53
C PHE A 406 -18.73 -12.17 -25.20
N ASN A 407 -19.96 -12.51 -24.85
CA ASN A 407 -21.04 -11.55 -24.54
C ASN A 407 -21.57 -11.70 -23.12
N THR A 408 -20.99 -12.57 -22.29
CA THR A 408 -21.38 -12.67 -20.88
C THR A 408 -20.15 -12.92 -20.03
N TYR A 409 -20.06 -12.18 -18.92
CA TYR A 409 -18.93 -12.23 -18.03
C TYR A 409 -19.39 -12.62 -16.62
N ILE A 410 -18.84 -13.70 -16.08
CA ILE A 410 -19.26 -14.31 -14.80
C ILE A 410 -18.11 -14.17 -13.80
N SER A 411 -18.36 -13.77 -12.56
CA SER A 411 -17.29 -13.55 -11.58
C SER A 411 -17.73 -13.79 -10.14
N LEU A 412 -16.80 -14.30 -9.33
CA LEU A 412 -16.97 -14.46 -7.89
C LEU A 412 -16.58 -13.17 -7.16
N PHE A 413 -17.52 -12.67 -6.36
CA PHE A 413 -17.32 -11.58 -5.42
C PHE A 413 -17.26 -12.16 -4.02
N TYR A 414 -16.23 -11.79 -3.26
CA TYR A 414 -16.06 -12.17 -1.86
C TYR A 414 -15.68 -10.93 -1.06
N THR A 415 -16.70 -10.14 -0.79
CA THR A 415 -16.57 -8.76 -0.36
C THR A 415 -16.76 -8.62 1.15
N PRO A 416 -16.03 -7.72 1.81
CA PRO A 416 -16.22 -7.48 3.24
C PRO A 416 -17.63 -6.98 3.57
N GLN A 417 -18.12 -7.35 4.74
CA GLN A 417 -19.36 -6.90 5.36
C GLN A 417 -19.10 -6.61 6.84
N GLY A 418 -19.10 -5.32 7.21
CA GLY A 418 -19.04 -4.89 8.61
C GLY A 418 -17.62 -4.73 9.18
N GLN A 419 -17.48 -5.08 10.47
CA GLN A 419 -16.36 -4.69 11.33
C GLN A 419 -15.02 -5.38 11.00
N VAL A 420 -13.94 -4.80 11.54
CA VAL A 420 -12.55 -5.30 11.43
C VAL A 420 -12.48 -6.78 11.80
N ALA A 421 -11.92 -7.57 10.90
CA ALA A 421 -11.85 -9.03 11.03
C ALA A 421 -10.53 -9.49 11.65
N GLU A 422 -10.56 -10.53 12.49
CA GLU A 422 -9.34 -11.13 13.05
C GLU A 422 -8.59 -11.97 12.02
N HIS A 423 -9.31 -12.58 11.08
CA HIS A 423 -8.75 -13.29 9.93
C HIS A 423 -9.19 -12.70 8.59
N LYS A 424 -8.38 -12.92 7.54
CA LYS A 424 -8.57 -12.22 6.26
C LYS A 424 -9.85 -12.56 5.49
N TRP A 425 -10.45 -13.69 5.82
CA TRP A 425 -11.70 -14.20 5.25
C TRP A 425 -12.91 -13.99 6.16
N GLU A 426 -12.68 -13.61 7.43
CA GLU A 426 -13.77 -13.36 8.37
C GLU A 426 -14.48 -12.04 8.02
N GLY A 427 -15.79 -12.01 8.26
CA GLY A 427 -16.62 -10.85 7.91
C GLY A 427 -16.79 -10.64 6.40
N ARG A 428 -16.38 -11.57 5.53
CA ARG A 428 -16.61 -11.47 4.08
C ARG A 428 -17.81 -12.30 3.65
N HIS A 429 -18.55 -11.78 2.67
CA HIS A 429 -19.74 -12.38 2.10
C HIS A 429 -19.55 -12.77 0.63
N PRO A 430 -19.75 -14.04 0.25
CA PRO A 430 -19.60 -14.51 -1.12
C PRO A 430 -20.89 -14.33 -1.94
N TRP A 431 -20.74 -13.89 -3.18
CA TRP A 431 -21.82 -13.74 -4.17
C TRP A 431 -21.25 -13.72 -5.59
N ILE A 432 -22.10 -13.79 -6.61
CA ILE A 432 -21.69 -13.85 -8.02
C ILE A 432 -22.31 -12.67 -8.76
N ALA A 433 -21.55 -12.04 -9.65
CA ALA A 433 -22.10 -11.08 -10.61
C ALA A 433 -21.87 -11.55 -12.04
N LEU A 434 -22.90 -11.38 -12.87
CA LEU A 434 -22.84 -11.55 -14.30
C LEU A 434 -23.04 -10.20 -14.98
N TYR A 435 -22.11 -9.79 -15.83
CA TYR A 435 -22.21 -8.58 -16.66
C TYR A 435 -22.36 -8.95 -18.14
N ARG A 436 -23.42 -8.48 -18.79
CA ARG A 436 -23.77 -8.85 -20.18
C ARG A 436 -24.65 -7.80 -20.88
N PRO A 437 -24.81 -7.86 -22.21
CA PRO A 437 -25.84 -7.10 -22.90
C PRO A 437 -27.25 -7.51 -22.47
N GLU A 438 -28.17 -6.56 -22.49
CA GLU A 438 -29.60 -6.79 -22.35
C GLU A 438 -30.08 -7.69 -23.50
N HIS A 439 -30.77 -8.79 -23.15
CA HIS A 439 -31.17 -9.84 -24.09
C HIS A 439 -30.00 -10.36 -24.94
N PRO A 440 -29.05 -11.13 -24.37
CA PRO A 440 -27.79 -11.49 -25.02
C PRO A 440 -27.95 -12.26 -26.35
N THR A 441 -29.12 -12.86 -26.59
CA THR A 441 -29.47 -13.65 -27.78
C THR A 441 -30.08 -12.82 -28.92
N ILE A 442 -30.55 -11.60 -28.66
CA ILE A 442 -31.24 -10.72 -29.62
C ILE A 442 -30.29 -9.58 -30.00
N ARG A 443 -30.04 -9.39 -31.31
CA ARG A 443 -29.21 -8.29 -31.82
C ARG A 443 -30.05 -7.35 -32.70
N PRO A 444 -29.77 -6.04 -32.73
CA PRO A 444 -28.73 -5.32 -31.98
C PRO A 444 -29.05 -5.24 -30.47
N TRP A 445 -28.02 -5.12 -29.63
CA TRP A 445 -28.19 -4.90 -28.20
C TRP A 445 -28.41 -3.41 -27.96
N GLU A 446 -29.35 -3.07 -27.08
CA GLU A 446 -29.75 -1.69 -26.79
C GLU A 446 -29.27 -1.20 -25.42
N GLY A 447 -28.87 -2.13 -24.54
CA GLY A 447 -28.39 -1.86 -23.19
C GLY A 447 -27.54 -3.00 -22.63
N SER A 448 -27.10 -2.85 -21.39
CA SER A 448 -26.41 -3.87 -20.61
C SER A 448 -27.15 -4.12 -19.30
N GLU A 449 -26.97 -5.32 -18.74
CA GLU A 449 -27.57 -5.70 -17.47
C GLU A 449 -26.56 -6.40 -16.56
N ILE A 450 -26.82 -6.30 -15.25
CA ILE A 450 -26.11 -7.05 -14.21
C ILE A 450 -27.07 -8.05 -13.57
N VAL A 451 -26.67 -9.32 -13.50
CA VAL A 451 -27.39 -10.35 -12.77
C VAL A 451 -26.56 -10.75 -11.55
N ILE A 452 -27.09 -10.51 -10.36
CA ILE A 452 -26.46 -10.82 -9.07
C ILE A 452 -27.09 -12.10 -8.51
N TRP A 453 -26.25 -13.09 -8.21
CA TRP A 453 -26.64 -14.27 -7.47
C TRP A 453 -26.05 -14.22 -6.07
N ASP A 454 -26.89 -14.30 -5.04
CA ASP A 454 -26.51 -14.22 -3.64
C ASP A 454 -27.30 -15.26 -2.83
N VAL A 455 -26.57 -16.11 -2.09
CA VAL A 455 -27.14 -17.17 -1.25
C VAL A 455 -28.17 -16.63 -0.23
N SER A 456 -28.03 -15.38 0.19
CA SER A 456 -28.90 -14.71 1.16
C SER A 456 -30.14 -14.06 0.52
N ALA A 457 -30.21 -13.95 -0.81
CA ALA A 457 -31.26 -13.19 -1.50
C ALA A 457 -32.68 -13.68 -1.17
N ARG A 458 -32.92 -15.00 -1.13
CA ARG A 458 -34.25 -15.56 -0.80
C ARG A 458 -34.63 -15.39 0.67
N ILE A 459 -33.65 -15.31 1.57
CA ILE A 459 -33.87 -15.10 3.01
C ILE A 459 -34.22 -13.63 3.26
N ASN A 460 -33.47 -12.72 2.63
CA ASN A 460 -33.62 -11.29 2.81
C ASN A 460 -34.86 -10.73 2.09
N PHE A 461 -35.27 -11.35 0.98
CA PHE A 461 -36.37 -10.88 0.13
C PHE A 461 -37.34 -12.02 -0.27
N PRO A 462 -38.09 -12.60 0.68
CA PRO A 462 -38.94 -13.77 0.40
C PRO A 462 -40.15 -13.44 -0.49
N THR A 463 -40.75 -12.25 -0.36
CA THR A 463 -42.07 -11.92 -0.95
C THR A 463 -42.11 -10.68 -1.85
N GLU A 464 -41.04 -9.90 -1.94
CA GLU A 464 -40.98 -8.63 -2.68
C GLU A 464 -40.86 -8.81 -4.22
N SER A 465 -41.79 -8.29 -5.02
CA SER A 465 -41.72 -8.43 -6.48
C SER A 465 -40.63 -7.57 -7.13
N GLN A 466 -40.19 -6.50 -6.46
CA GLN A 466 -39.11 -5.62 -6.89
C GLN A 466 -38.31 -5.18 -5.66
N ILE A 467 -37.00 -5.01 -5.81
CA ILE A 467 -36.09 -4.70 -4.71
C ILE A 467 -35.46 -3.32 -4.93
N PRO A 468 -35.59 -2.34 -4.02
CA PRO A 468 -34.90 -1.06 -4.19
C PRO A 468 -33.38 -1.23 -4.00
N VAL A 469 -32.56 -0.53 -4.80
CA VAL A 469 -31.07 -0.58 -4.70
C VAL A 469 -30.59 -0.35 -3.27
N SER A 470 -31.20 0.60 -2.54
CA SER A 470 -30.81 0.97 -1.18
C SER A 470 -30.91 -0.17 -0.14
N ARG A 471 -31.61 -1.27 -0.47
CA ARG A 471 -31.73 -2.45 0.40
C ARG A 471 -30.75 -3.57 0.05
N LEU A 472 -30.01 -3.46 -1.04
CA LEU A 472 -28.91 -4.39 -1.34
C LEU A 472 -27.76 -4.19 -0.35
N ASN A 473 -26.83 -5.14 -0.26
CA ASN A 473 -25.63 -4.90 0.55
C ASN A 473 -24.73 -3.82 -0.09
N HIS A 474 -23.90 -3.16 0.72
CA HIS A 474 -23.11 -2.01 0.27
C HIS A 474 -22.22 -2.33 -0.95
N ALA A 475 -21.63 -3.53 -0.97
CA ALA A 475 -20.79 -3.98 -2.07
C ALA A 475 -21.57 -4.12 -3.39
N GLN A 476 -22.81 -4.61 -3.34
CA GLN A 476 -23.70 -4.73 -4.49
C GLN A 476 -24.20 -3.37 -4.97
N GLN A 477 -24.56 -2.47 -4.06
CA GLN A 477 -24.93 -1.08 -4.39
C GLN A 477 -23.79 -0.37 -5.13
N TYR A 478 -22.58 -0.50 -4.60
CA TYR A 478 -21.40 0.09 -5.22
C TYR A 478 -21.11 -0.51 -6.60
N LEU A 479 -21.33 -1.82 -6.80
CA LEU A 479 -21.10 -2.46 -8.10
C LEU A 479 -22.00 -1.86 -9.18
N ILE A 480 -23.27 -1.67 -8.84
CA ILE A 480 -24.27 -1.08 -9.73
C ILE A 480 -23.84 0.34 -10.11
N GLY A 481 -23.57 1.20 -9.14
CA GLY A 481 -23.11 2.57 -9.40
C GLY A 481 -21.80 2.63 -10.19
N PHE A 482 -20.84 1.76 -9.87
CA PHE A 482 -19.56 1.67 -10.54
C PHE A 482 -19.70 1.31 -12.03
N VAL A 483 -20.57 0.34 -12.36
CA VAL A 483 -20.83 -0.05 -13.76
C VAL A 483 -21.67 0.99 -14.49
N GLU A 484 -22.61 1.67 -13.82
CA GLU A 484 -23.34 2.80 -14.42
C GLU A 484 -22.39 3.91 -14.88
N GLU A 485 -21.39 4.25 -14.06
CA GLU A 485 -20.42 5.30 -14.34
C GLU A 485 -19.34 4.86 -15.35
N HIS A 486 -18.74 3.68 -15.13
CA HIS A 486 -17.55 3.25 -15.86
C HIS A 486 -17.82 2.24 -16.98
N GLY A 487 -19.01 1.61 -17.02
CA GLY A 487 -19.33 0.58 -18.01
C GLY A 487 -19.27 1.08 -19.46
N ARG A 488 -19.52 2.37 -19.68
CA ARG A 488 -19.43 3.03 -20.99
C ARG A 488 -17.99 3.17 -21.50
N LEU A 489 -16.98 3.06 -20.65
CA LEU A 489 -15.57 3.04 -21.09
C LEU A 489 -15.29 1.80 -21.96
N ASN A 490 -15.91 0.67 -21.61
CA ASN A 490 -15.75 -0.59 -22.35
C ASN A 490 -16.87 -0.81 -23.37
N ASN A 491 -18.08 -0.31 -23.09
CA ASN A 491 -19.23 -0.44 -23.98
C ASN A 491 -19.94 0.92 -24.16
N PRO A 492 -19.39 1.84 -24.97
CA PRO A 492 -19.89 3.22 -25.09
C PRO A 492 -21.38 3.32 -25.46
N ASP A 493 -21.86 2.36 -26.26
CA ASP A 493 -23.22 2.33 -26.80
C ASP A 493 -24.21 1.48 -25.97
N LEU A 494 -23.79 0.89 -24.85
CA LEU A 494 -24.62 0.00 -24.02
C LEU A 494 -24.67 0.50 -22.57
N PRO A 495 -25.58 1.44 -22.23
CA PRO A 495 -25.77 1.86 -20.84
C PRO A 495 -26.27 0.70 -19.98
N LEU A 496 -26.04 0.76 -18.66
CA LEU A 496 -26.68 -0.18 -17.74
C LEU A 496 -28.17 0.17 -17.63
N THR A 497 -29.05 -0.77 -18.02
CA THR A 497 -30.50 -0.57 -18.06
C THR A 497 -31.25 -1.43 -17.05
N ARG A 498 -30.71 -2.61 -16.71
CA ARG A 498 -31.38 -3.57 -15.80
C ARG A 498 -30.41 -4.16 -14.79
N VAL A 499 -30.92 -4.41 -13.59
CA VAL A 499 -30.23 -5.15 -12.54
C VAL A 499 -31.17 -6.18 -11.94
N TRP A 500 -30.68 -7.40 -11.75
CA TRP A 500 -31.42 -8.52 -11.19
C TRP A 500 -30.74 -9.06 -9.94
N LEU A 501 -31.53 -9.44 -8.92
CA LEU A 501 -31.04 -10.15 -7.74
C LEU A 501 -31.79 -11.48 -7.60
N GLY A 502 -31.05 -12.57 -7.46
CA GLY A 502 -31.60 -13.91 -7.21
C GLY A 502 -30.65 -14.74 -6.36
N GLY A 503 -31.03 -15.99 -6.11
CA GLY A 503 -30.28 -16.88 -5.25
C GLY A 503 -31.07 -18.15 -4.94
N GLU A 504 -30.36 -19.21 -4.58
CA GLU A 504 -30.97 -20.45 -4.08
C GLU A 504 -30.52 -20.70 -2.65
N GLN A 505 -31.44 -21.20 -1.82
CA GLN A 505 -31.11 -21.56 -0.45
C GLN A 505 -30.47 -22.96 -0.46
N PRO A 506 -29.23 -23.11 0.03
CA PRO A 506 -28.60 -24.41 0.11
C PRO A 506 -29.26 -25.25 1.21
N PRO A 507 -29.22 -26.60 1.11
CA PRO A 507 -29.59 -27.47 2.21
C PRO A 507 -28.74 -27.16 3.45
N GLY A 508 -29.36 -27.25 4.64
CA GLY A 508 -28.94 -26.56 5.88
C GLY A 508 -27.57 -26.85 6.47
N ASP A 509 -26.71 -27.62 5.80
CA ASP A 509 -25.39 -28.03 6.28
C ASP A 509 -24.22 -27.51 5.40
N ILE A 510 -24.50 -26.76 4.32
CA ILE A 510 -23.46 -26.25 3.40
C ILE A 510 -23.07 -24.81 3.76
N LEU A 511 -21.77 -24.54 3.80
CA LEU A 511 -21.23 -23.20 4.03
C LEU A 511 -21.59 -22.24 2.88
N PRO A 512 -21.86 -20.95 3.16
CA PRO A 512 -22.22 -19.96 2.14
C PRO A 512 -21.24 -19.86 0.96
N LEU A 513 -19.93 -19.98 1.23
CA LEU A 513 -18.89 -19.94 0.19
C LEU A 513 -18.94 -21.20 -0.69
N ASP A 514 -19.06 -22.39 -0.11
CA ASP A 514 -19.14 -23.64 -0.86
C ASP A 514 -20.40 -23.66 -1.75
N ALA A 515 -21.55 -23.24 -1.21
CA ALA A 515 -22.79 -23.09 -1.99
C ALA A 515 -22.63 -22.09 -3.16
N THR A 516 -21.89 -21.00 -2.94
CA THR A 516 -21.61 -20.00 -3.98
C THR A 516 -20.66 -20.56 -5.04
N LEU A 517 -19.67 -21.36 -4.67
CA LEU A 517 -18.75 -22.00 -5.63
C LEU A 517 -19.45 -23.07 -6.46
N ASP A 518 -20.36 -23.84 -5.86
CA ASP A 518 -21.17 -24.83 -6.56
C ASP A 518 -22.12 -24.15 -7.56
N ALA A 519 -22.77 -23.06 -7.14
CA ALA A 519 -23.58 -22.23 -8.05
C ALA A 519 -22.74 -21.66 -9.18
N LEU A 520 -21.54 -21.13 -8.89
CA LEU A 520 -20.63 -20.59 -9.91
C LEU A 520 -20.19 -21.66 -10.91
N GLU A 521 -19.85 -22.86 -10.44
CA GLU A 521 -19.47 -23.96 -11.32
C GLU A 521 -20.63 -24.42 -12.20
N ALA A 522 -21.83 -24.56 -11.63
CA ALA A 522 -23.03 -24.86 -12.39
C ALA A 522 -23.30 -23.78 -13.46
N MET A 523 -23.10 -22.51 -13.10
CA MET A 523 -23.28 -21.38 -14.00
C MET A 523 -22.28 -21.37 -15.16
N CYS A 524 -21.01 -21.69 -14.89
CA CYS A 524 -19.96 -21.76 -15.89
C CYS A 524 -20.09 -23.00 -16.80
N MET A 525 -20.58 -24.13 -16.29
CA MET A 525 -20.72 -25.35 -17.09
C MET A 525 -21.98 -25.34 -17.97
N ASN A 526 -23.03 -24.62 -17.56
CA ASN A 526 -24.29 -24.52 -18.32
C ASN A 526 -24.67 -23.05 -18.58
N PRO A 527 -23.89 -22.28 -19.37
CA PRO A 527 -24.10 -20.84 -19.54
C PRO A 527 -25.48 -20.49 -20.11
N ASP A 528 -26.07 -21.34 -20.96
CA ASP A 528 -27.40 -21.10 -21.51
C ASP A 528 -28.52 -21.15 -20.45
N GLN A 529 -28.35 -21.97 -19.39
CA GLN A 529 -29.26 -22.03 -18.24
C GLN A 529 -28.88 -21.03 -17.13
N ALA A 530 -27.60 -20.75 -16.98
CA ALA A 530 -27.06 -19.87 -15.95
C ALA A 530 -27.38 -18.41 -16.20
N THR A 531 -27.28 -18.03 -17.46
CA THR A 531 -27.43 -16.65 -17.87
C THR A 531 -28.91 -16.33 -18.03
N MET A 532 -29.78 -17.27 -18.41
CA MET A 532 -31.22 -17.04 -18.63
C MET A 532 -31.47 -15.87 -19.62
N PRO A 533 -31.57 -16.15 -20.93
CA PRO A 533 -31.53 -15.11 -21.96
C PRO A 533 -32.74 -14.19 -21.97
N GLU A 534 -33.88 -14.64 -21.44
CA GLU A 534 -35.11 -13.85 -21.38
C GLU A 534 -35.49 -13.47 -19.93
N GLU A 535 -36.16 -12.34 -19.80
CA GLU A 535 -36.65 -11.83 -18.52
C GLU A 535 -37.60 -12.82 -17.81
N LYS A 536 -38.44 -13.51 -18.59
CA LYS A 536 -39.34 -14.54 -18.09
C LYS A 536 -38.58 -15.67 -17.41
N ASP A 537 -37.47 -16.10 -17.99
CA ASP A 537 -36.62 -17.19 -17.48
C ASP A 537 -35.97 -16.80 -16.14
N LEU A 538 -35.53 -15.55 -16.01
CA LEU A 538 -34.99 -15.00 -14.76
C LEU A 538 -36.05 -14.97 -13.65
N ILE A 539 -37.26 -14.50 -13.95
CA ILE A 539 -38.36 -14.43 -12.98
C ILE A 539 -38.81 -15.83 -12.54
N GLU A 540 -38.95 -16.78 -13.48
CA GLU A 540 -39.31 -18.17 -13.18
C GLU A 540 -38.25 -18.87 -12.30
N SER A 541 -36.99 -18.48 -12.44
CA SER A 541 -35.86 -18.96 -11.62
C SER A 541 -35.76 -18.26 -10.25
N GLY A 542 -36.63 -17.27 -9.99
CA GLY A 542 -36.71 -16.56 -8.72
C GLY A 542 -35.83 -15.32 -8.61
N PHE A 543 -35.30 -14.81 -9.72
CA PHE A 543 -34.64 -13.49 -9.77
C PHE A 543 -35.69 -12.37 -9.77
N ARG A 544 -35.38 -11.26 -9.11
CA ARG A 544 -36.25 -10.09 -8.97
C ARG A 544 -35.54 -8.85 -9.52
N PRO A 545 -36.26 -7.95 -10.21
CA PRO A 545 -35.67 -6.72 -10.72
C PRO A 545 -35.34 -5.76 -9.57
N VAL A 546 -34.21 -5.08 -9.70
CA VAL A 546 -33.74 -4.06 -8.75
C VAL A 546 -34.08 -2.67 -9.29
N VAL A 547 -34.74 -1.84 -8.46
CA VAL A 547 -35.21 -0.50 -8.86
C VAL A 547 -34.12 0.55 -8.62
N LEU A 548 -33.54 1.09 -9.70
CA LEU A 548 -32.38 2.00 -9.71
C LEU A 548 -32.69 3.44 -9.27
N ARG A 549 -33.94 3.90 -9.38
CA ARG A 549 -34.37 5.24 -8.93
C ARG A 549 -35.72 5.15 -8.22
N ALA A 550 -35.80 5.70 -7.01
CA ALA A 550 -37.09 5.97 -6.39
C ALA A 550 -37.86 6.93 -7.29
N GLN A 551 -39.05 6.55 -7.75
CA GLN A 551 -40.00 7.52 -8.28
C GLN A 551 -40.30 8.49 -7.13
N ASN A 552 -39.91 9.75 -7.31
CA ASN A 552 -40.31 10.84 -6.44
C ASN A 552 -41.84 10.96 -6.50
N ASP A 553 -42.53 10.35 -5.54
CA ASP A 553 -43.87 10.80 -5.18
C ASP A 553 -43.72 12.10 -4.40
N ALA A 554 -44.23 13.16 -5.01
CA ALA A 554 -44.32 14.48 -4.44
C ALA A 554 -45.05 14.45 -3.09
N GLN A 555 -44.33 14.74 -2.01
CA GLN A 555 -44.93 15.30 -0.80
C GLN A 555 -44.17 16.55 -0.38
N THR A 556 -44.82 17.66 -0.70
CA THR A 556 -44.66 19.00 -0.14
C THR A 556 -44.34 18.99 1.36
N HIS A 557 -43.14 19.44 1.72
CA HIS A 557 -42.95 20.15 2.98
C HIS A 557 -42.24 21.47 2.71
N THR A 558 -43.04 22.53 2.84
CA THR A 558 -42.59 23.91 2.96
C THR A 558 -41.83 24.10 4.27
N GLY A 559 -40.55 24.43 4.18
CA GLY A 559 -39.70 24.84 5.30
C GLY A 559 -38.75 25.95 4.84
N SER A 560 -38.88 27.12 5.46
CA SER A 560 -38.15 28.36 5.20
C SER A 560 -36.62 28.20 5.36
N PRO A 561 -35.79 28.98 4.63
CA PRO A 561 -34.34 28.96 4.84
C PRO A 561 -34.00 29.75 6.11
N SER A 562 -33.31 29.10 7.05
CA SER A 562 -32.54 29.78 8.09
C SER A 562 -31.09 29.69 7.69
N ASP A 563 -30.44 30.85 7.58
CA ASP A 563 -28.99 30.99 7.56
C ASP A 563 -28.38 30.18 8.71
N MET A 564 -27.45 29.28 8.39
CA MET A 564 -26.49 28.77 9.36
C MET A 564 -25.09 29.14 8.87
N GLU A 565 -24.43 29.96 9.68
CA GLU A 565 -22.99 30.24 9.62
C GLU A 565 -22.22 28.90 9.62
N LEU A 566 -21.35 28.72 8.62
CA LEU A 566 -20.42 27.61 8.53
C LEU A 566 -19.33 27.74 9.61
N ASP A 567 -19.22 26.73 10.46
CA ASP A 567 -18.14 26.59 11.44
C ASP A 567 -16.85 26.14 10.71
N PRO A 568 -15.75 26.92 10.71
CA PRO A 568 -14.53 26.62 9.94
C PRO A 568 -13.74 25.41 10.43
N THR A 569 -14.23 24.64 11.41
CA THR A 569 -13.58 23.43 11.91
C THR A 569 -13.88 22.16 11.11
N GLU A 570 -14.92 22.14 10.26
CA GLU A 570 -15.26 20.96 9.44
C GLU A 570 -14.34 20.76 8.23
N ASP A 571 -13.67 21.81 7.75
CA ASP A 571 -12.84 21.75 6.52
C ASP A 571 -11.48 21.03 6.67
N LEU A 572 -11.02 20.74 7.91
CA LEU A 572 -9.69 20.16 8.16
C LEU A 572 -9.71 18.70 8.62
N PHE A 573 -10.89 18.17 8.91
CA PHE A 573 -11.10 16.74 9.09
C PHE A 573 -11.74 16.21 7.83
N ALA A 574 -11.05 15.28 7.18
CA ALA A 574 -11.66 14.52 6.10
C ALA A 574 -12.94 13.84 6.61
N GLU A 575 -14.01 13.83 5.80
CA GLU A 575 -15.08 12.87 6.02
C GLU A 575 -14.48 11.45 6.05
N GLU A 576 -15.10 10.53 6.80
CA GLU A 576 -14.73 9.12 6.72
C GLU A 576 -14.73 8.71 5.23
N ASP A 577 -13.57 8.34 4.70
CA ASP A 577 -13.30 7.97 3.29
C ASP A 577 -12.90 9.09 2.28
N ASP A 578 -12.39 10.27 2.70
CA ASP A 578 -11.79 11.23 1.74
C ASP A 578 -10.50 10.64 1.10
N PRO A 579 -10.40 10.48 -0.23
CA PRO A 579 -9.19 10.04 -0.92
C PRO A 579 -7.98 10.97 -0.76
N LYS A 580 -8.17 12.20 -0.26
CA LYS A 580 -7.07 13.13 0.09
C LYS A 580 -6.58 12.99 1.53
N SER A 581 -7.25 12.16 2.35
CA SER A 581 -6.89 11.97 3.74
C SER A 581 -5.47 11.41 3.90
N LYS A 582 -4.77 11.91 4.92
CA LYS A 582 -3.41 11.55 5.27
C LYS A 582 -3.42 10.58 6.45
N THR A 583 -2.52 9.62 6.41
CA THR A 583 -2.38 8.56 7.41
C THR A 583 -1.15 8.79 8.28
N ILE A 584 -1.30 8.61 9.59
CA ILE A 584 -0.18 8.60 10.54
C ILE A 584 0.35 7.18 10.66
N PHE A 585 1.62 6.98 10.33
CA PHE A 585 2.30 5.71 10.57
C PHE A 585 2.91 5.74 11.96
N HIS A 586 2.45 4.84 12.83
CA HIS A 586 2.90 4.75 14.22
C HIS A 586 4.21 3.96 14.35
N PRO A 587 5.04 4.25 15.38
CA PRO A 587 6.25 3.48 15.63
C PRO A 587 5.94 2.05 16.13
N PRO A 588 6.89 1.10 16.03
CA PRO A 588 6.67 -0.28 16.42
C PRO A 588 6.34 -0.43 17.91
N ARG A 589 5.61 -1.50 18.27
CA ARG A 589 5.15 -1.79 19.64
C ARG A 589 6.29 -1.77 20.66
N SER A 590 6.08 -1.08 21.79
CA SER A 590 6.99 -1.15 22.94
C SER A 590 6.81 -2.48 23.69
N PRO A 591 7.88 -3.12 24.18
CA PRO A 591 7.77 -4.39 24.91
C PRO A 591 6.94 -4.32 26.19
N ARG A 592 6.76 -3.13 26.80
CA ARG A 592 5.96 -2.91 28.03
C ARG A 592 5.54 -1.43 28.14
N PRO A 593 4.31 -1.05 27.77
CA PRO A 593 3.84 0.31 28.00
C PRO A 593 3.56 0.51 29.50
N ILE A 594 4.52 1.08 30.23
CA ILE A 594 4.36 1.41 31.67
C ILE A 594 3.66 2.78 31.81
N ARG A 595 3.66 3.60 30.75
CA ARG A 595 3.13 4.97 30.71
C ARG A 595 2.55 5.27 29.33
N ALA A 596 1.76 6.34 29.25
CA ALA A 596 1.34 6.90 27.96
C ALA A 596 2.57 7.19 27.08
N SER A 597 2.49 6.77 25.82
CA SER A 597 3.54 6.95 24.82
C SER A 597 3.85 8.44 24.59
N ARG A 598 5.13 8.76 24.49
CA ARG A 598 5.68 10.06 24.09
C ARG A 598 5.80 10.18 22.58
N CYS A 599 5.62 9.08 21.84
CA CYS A 599 5.59 9.09 20.39
C CYS A 599 4.27 9.72 19.89
N GLU A 600 4.23 11.05 19.89
CA GLU A 600 3.18 11.83 19.25
C GLU A 600 3.61 12.27 17.84
N ASN A 601 2.67 12.36 16.90
CA ASN A 601 2.94 12.97 15.59
C ASN A 601 2.89 14.50 15.71
N LEU A 602 4.05 15.14 15.53
CA LEU A 602 4.28 16.57 15.71
C LEU A 602 3.63 17.42 14.63
N LEU A 603 3.60 16.93 13.37
CA LEU A 603 2.91 17.63 12.29
C LEU A 603 1.41 17.63 12.55
N PHE A 604 0.83 16.47 12.84
CA PHE A 604 -0.58 16.34 13.18
C PHE A 604 -1.00 17.25 14.34
N LYS A 605 -0.18 17.28 15.42
CA LYS A 605 -0.41 18.17 16.55
C LYS A 605 -0.36 19.64 16.15
N TRP A 606 0.61 20.02 15.32
CA TRP A 606 0.72 21.37 14.79
C TRP A 606 -0.49 21.74 13.92
N VAL A 607 -0.96 20.84 13.04
CA VAL A 607 -2.16 21.06 12.22
C VAL A 607 -3.40 21.25 13.09
N LYS A 608 -3.60 20.41 14.13
CA LYS A 608 -4.66 20.59 15.13
C LYS A 608 -4.60 21.94 15.83
N ASP A 609 -3.40 22.42 16.15
CA ASP A 609 -3.22 23.73 16.80
C ASP A 609 -3.42 24.91 15.84
N VAL A 610 -3.09 24.73 14.56
CA VAL A 610 -3.42 25.70 13.50
C VAL A 610 -4.92 25.79 13.29
N ALA A 611 -5.62 24.66 13.23
CA ALA A 611 -7.08 24.59 13.10
C ALA A 611 -7.83 25.32 14.23
N ARG A 612 -7.27 25.33 15.45
CA ARG A 612 -7.83 26.04 16.60
C ARG A 612 -7.56 27.55 16.58
N ARG A 613 -6.66 28.02 15.71
CA ARG A 613 -6.27 29.43 15.60
C ARG A 613 -6.94 30.04 14.37
N ASP A 614 -7.22 31.33 14.45
CA ASP A 614 -7.99 32.09 13.46
C ASP A 614 -7.56 31.83 12.00
N SER A 615 -8.49 31.35 11.18
CA SER A 615 -8.33 30.83 9.81
C SER A 615 -8.03 31.92 8.76
N SER A 616 -7.81 33.16 9.19
CA SER A 616 -7.64 34.32 8.31
C SER A 616 -6.29 34.36 7.57
N ARG A 617 -5.38 33.42 7.83
CA ARG A 617 -4.04 33.36 7.23
C ARG A 617 -4.00 32.33 6.11
N SER A 618 -3.48 32.73 4.95
CA SER A 618 -3.29 31.83 3.79
C SER A 618 -2.02 30.98 3.87
N VAL A 619 -1.06 31.34 4.72
CA VAL A 619 0.25 30.67 4.85
C VAL A 619 0.64 30.55 6.32
N PHE A 620 1.08 29.35 6.70
CA PHE A 620 1.51 29.00 8.06
C PHE A 620 2.97 28.56 8.06
N SER A 621 3.69 28.88 9.13
CA SER A 621 5.08 28.43 9.30
C SER A 621 5.11 27.19 10.18
N TYR A 622 5.64 26.09 9.64
CA TYR A 622 5.96 24.87 10.35
C TYR A 622 7.46 24.79 10.58
N THR A 623 7.88 24.40 11.79
CA THR A 623 9.30 24.19 12.11
C THR A 623 9.48 22.74 12.48
N PHE A 624 10.26 22.01 11.68
CA PHE A 624 10.59 20.63 11.98
C PHE A 624 11.45 20.57 13.24
N THR A 625 11.07 19.69 14.17
CA THR A 625 11.98 19.30 15.24
C THR A 625 13.12 18.50 14.63
N PRO A 626 14.39 18.74 14.99
CA PRO A 626 15.51 18.02 14.41
C PRO A 626 15.34 16.50 14.46
N THR A 627 15.61 15.81 13.36
CA THR A 627 15.31 14.37 13.21
C THR A 627 15.93 13.54 14.32
N VAL A 628 17.21 13.79 14.61
CA VAL A 628 17.96 13.08 15.65
C VAL A 628 17.35 13.34 17.03
N GLU A 629 16.86 14.55 17.28
CA GLU A 629 16.29 14.94 18.58
C GLU A 629 14.98 14.24 18.88
N TRP A 630 14.02 14.29 17.95
CA TRP A 630 12.71 13.65 18.19
C TRP A 630 12.85 12.13 18.20
N TYR A 631 13.70 11.55 17.34
CA TYR A 631 13.91 10.10 17.28
C TYR A 631 14.49 9.57 18.60
N GLU A 632 15.46 10.27 19.17
CA GLU A 632 16.04 9.90 20.46
C GLU A 632 15.06 10.06 21.64
N ARG A 633 14.32 11.18 21.68
CA ARG A 633 13.42 11.48 22.80
C ARG A 633 12.14 10.65 22.82
N GLN A 634 11.66 10.24 21.65
CA GLN A 634 10.43 9.50 21.50
C GLN A 634 10.72 8.00 21.32
N GLN A 635 11.38 7.60 20.22
CA GLN A 635 11.50 6.19 19.87
C GLN A 635 12.55 5.45 20.69
N LEU A 636 13.79 5.96 20.75
CA LEU A 636 14.87 5.31 21.51
C LEU A 636 14.55 5.29 23.01
N ALA A 637 13.98 6.38 23.54
CA ALA A 637 13.59 6.45 24.95
C ALA A 637 12.53 5.40 25.34
N GLU A 638 11.73 4.90 24.39
CA GLU A 638 10.65 3.93 24.62
C GLU A 638 10.95 2.53 24.10
N ASN A 639 12.16 2.31 23.56
CA ASN A 639 12.55 1.08 22.85
C ASN A 639 11.58 0.73 21.71
N ARG A 640 11.12 1.76 21.01
CA ARG A 640 10.27 1.69 19.80
C ARG A 640 11.05 2.08 18.55
N ASN A 641 12.37 2.06 18.62
CA ASN A 641 13.27 2.31 17.51
C ASN A 641 13.48 1.05 16.66
N PHE A 642 14.08 1.24 15.49
CA PHE A 642 14.51 0.16 14.61
C PHE A 642 16.02 -0.04 14.77
N GLU A 643 16.46 -1.08 15.48
CA GLU A 643 17.88 -1.32 15.82
C GLU A 643 18.79 -1.54 14.59
N HIS A 644 18.22 -1.85 13.42
CA HIS A 644 18.96 -2.04 12.16
C HIS A 644 19.10 -0.76 11.33
N ILE A 645 18.40 0.31 11.69
CA ILE A 645 18.43 1.60 10.99
C ILE A 645 19.34 2.57 11.73
N TYR A 646 20.18 3.27 10.97
CA TYR A 646 20.90 4.41 11.51
C TYR A 646 20.16 5.71 11.17
N VAL A 647 19.72 6.41 12.21
CA VAL A 647 19.14 7.76 12.10
C VAL A 647 20.21 8.76 12.50
N GLY A 648 20.55 9.70 11.61
CA GLY A 648 21.63 10.63 11.87
C GLY A 648 21.73 11.78 10.87
N SER A 649 22.63 12.72 11.19
CA SER A 649 22.98 13.82 10.30
C SER A 649 23.76 13.36 9.06
N TRP A 650 23.82 14.21 8.05
CA TRP A 650 24.50 13.94 6.80
C TRP A 650 25.97 13.58 6.95
N LYS A 651 26.70 14.15 7.91
CA LYS A 651 28.16 13.96 8.04
C LYS A 651 28.54 12.47 8.15
N ASN A 652 27.95 11.78 9.11
CA ASN A 652 28.26 10.37 9.36
C ASN A 652 27.80 9.46 8.21
N ILE A 653 26.64 9.77 7.62
CA ILE A 653 26.09 9.00 6.51
C ILE A 653 26.95 9.19 5.25
N PHE A 654 27.38 10.42 4.95
CA PHE A 654 28.23 10.74 3.81
C PHE A 654 29.59 10.08 3.95
N ASP A 655 30.16 10.06 5.15
CA ASP A 655 31.40 9.33 5.45
C ASP A 655 31.27 7.83 5.20
N TRP A 656 30.16 7.22 5.63
CA TRP A 656 29.91 5.80 5.43
C TRP A 656 29.65 5.42 3.97
N LEU A 657 29.00 6.32 3.22
CA LEU A 657 28.72 6.17 1.79
C LEU A 657 29.90 6.61 0.90
N ARG A 658 30.93 7.25 1.50
CA ARG A 658 32.06 7.86 0.80
C ARG A 658 31.60 8.88 -0.25
N ILE A 659 30.62 9.69 0.12
CA ILE A 659 30.20 10.83 -0.68
C ILE A 659 31.35 11.85 -0.60
N PRO A 660 31.97 12.23 -1.73
CA PRO A 660 33.07 13.18 -1.70
C PRO A 660 32.59 14.50 -1.11
N GLU A 661 33.37 15.10 -0.21
CA GLU A 661 33.25 16.53 0.10
C GLU A 661 33.67 17.35 -1.13
N GLU A 662 32.88 17.32 -2.20
CA GLU A 662 33.03 18.32 -3.25
C GLU A 662 32.74 19.67 -2.57
N THR A 663 33.73 20.57 -2.62
CA THR A 663 33.50 21.98 -2.31
C THR A 663 32.51 22.49 -3.35
N THR A 664 31.22 22.43 -3.06
CA THR A 664 30.12 23.01 -3.86
C THR A 664 30.47 24.43 -4.33
N TYR A 665 31.28 25.14 -3.52
CA TYR A 665 32.00 26.36 -3.85
C TYR A 665 32.69 26.38 -5.22
N LYS A 666 33.46 25.35 -5.64
CA LYS A 666 34.21 25.40 -6.92
C LYS A 666 33.30 25.40 -8.14
N ARG A 667 32.25 24.59 -8.18
CA ARG A 667 31.33 24.55 -9.35
C ARG A 667 30.49 25.82 -9.50
N ILE A 668 30.04 26.40 -8.39
CA ILE A 668 29.27 27.64 -8.41
C ILE A 668 30.19 28.83 -8.74
N GLN A 669 31.43 28.83 -8.26
CA GLN A 669 32.45 29.83 -8.59
C GLN A 669 32.86 29.74 -10.08
N ASP A 670 33.17 28.55 -10.59
CA ASP A 670 33.54 28.32 -11.99
C ASP A 670 32.42 28.77 -12.95
N ARG A 671 31.15 28.63 -12.54
CA ARG A 671 29.98 29.12 -13.29
C ARG A 671 29.75 30.64 -13.17
N LYS A 672 30.03 31.25 -12.01
CA LYS A 672 30.01 32.72 -11.86
C LYS A 672 31.09 33.36 -12.75
N GLU A 673 32.28 32.78 -12.80
CA GLU A 673 33.38 33.24 -13.66
C GLU A 673 33.05 33.09 -15.16
N THR A 674 32.47 31.96 -15.59
CA THR A 674 32.03 31.80 -16.99
C THR A 674 30.85 32.70 -17.38
N ALA A 675 29.94 33.02 -16.45
CA ALA A 675 28.83 33.94 -16.70
C ALA A 675 29.26 35.43 -16.73
N GLU A 676 30.30 35.80 -15.97
CA GLU A 676 30.92 37.13 -16.03
C GLU A 676 31.79 37.32 -17.27
N ASP A 677 32.53 36.30 -17.70
CA ASP A 677 33.29 36.32 -18.96
C ASP A 677 32.39 36.32 -20.20
N SER A 678 31.16 35.79 -20.11
CA SER A 678 30.17 35.86 -21.19
C SER A 678 29.43 37.22 -21.25
N ARG A 679 29.62 38.09 -20.24
CA ARG A 679 29.05 39.45 -20.15
C ARG A 679 30.09 40.55 -20.42
N ARG A 680 31.36 40.20 -20.59
CA ARG A 680 32.44 41.07 -21.09
C ARG A 680 32.63 40.84 -22.57
#